data_AF-A0A9D9Q0K5-F1
#
_entry.id   AF-A0A9D9Q0K5-F1
#
_cell.length_a   1.000
_cell.length_b   1.000
_cell.length_c   1.000
_cell.angle_alpha   90.00
_cell.angle_beta   90.00
_cell.angle_gamma   90.00
#
_symmetry.space_group_name_H-M   'P 1'
#
loop_
_entity.id
_entity.type
_entity.pdbx_description
1 polymer ?
#
loop_
_entity_poly.entity_id
_entity_poly.type
_entity_poly.pdbx_seq_one_letter_code
_entity_poly.pdbx_strand_id
1 'polypeptide(L)'
;MVILESIYANISFGRDPEMELLTPLTRVIPWFLGAYGVVKLGDLVVRHSQLNFLENPGDTTSLAVEILLGVVAPFLLFLHPAVRRSMGWLFFTVALIIFGVVLNRINVFLVGYNAPYTTTAYFPSVGEIAMTVAIVSSILFCYRFFVTFFPILPGYVPATGTELARMRAEREKTVDPFWTWAIRGTAIAFLLGFIALYSLVRIQAYQATVQTVEEVRRVQAEPPALAAPVAGTRYPQRPEAYKNYYLLSSAVLNAKADDYEPVLFSHRIHDGLTKGDCGVCHHRQGMAPDDRVGVDLKELHEGMGLKLGGACAACHDDMAKNPPQSCTRCHGLPNEADAPSRIGLKGAYHRQCIGCHERQLTPAFTPTACAACHHPWTPDHVALVAFTEKPTPQDVTRNCLSCHPTVGQDVLKTAHWNWKGGSPTLKGYEHRIDVSLTMMVNNACFAIGPNLQECASCHIGYGWVDAKYDFANPANIDCLVCHDTTGTYRKDPGKGGLPDPSLDLAAIAQKVGRPSRQACGSCHFASAGANYTKHGDLEPALADPPAEFDMHMGTLKMRCQECHTTTEHRIAGMSMSAPAVEGRVRCEKCHGQNPHGVAGVLSRHLDDHVRAVACETCHIPFIANASPTLLRRDYSQAGKDRPKQVDRYGMPTYDKRFGALTWGKHLVPTYLWYDGTRTASLVGDKIDPASPVILSAPVGEKRNPSARIYPFQVHAAVQPYDTEKKILALPKLLDGYWVDFDWSKAIADGMKQVGLAYSGKYGFVETRMYSAVHHQVVPAAKALGCADCHSAEAVTCTRCHRNAKNFDLPEHRRAVYPAAGHRLDFKALGYPDDPAHVGGRFYISIGRGAPPK
;
A
#
# COMPACT_ATOMS: atom_id res chain seq x y z
N MET A 1 -30.33 -35.17 -24.31
CA MET A 1 -29.18 -35.92 -23.80
C MET A 1 -29.57 -37.33 -23.37
N VAL A 2 -30.38 -37.50 -22.32
CA VAL A 2 -30.76 -38.82 -21.76
C VAL A 2 -31.28 -39.83 -22.80
N ILE A 3 -32.13 -39.43 -23.75
CA ILE A 3 -32.63 -40.34 -24.80
C ILE A 3 -31.49 -40.83 -25.72
N LEU A 4 -30.56 -39.94 -26.09
CA LEU A 4 -29.42 -40.29 -26.93
C LEU A 4 -28.47 -41.22 -26.16
N GLU A 5 -28.20 -40.93 -24.89
CA GLU A 5 -27.38 -41.76 -24.01
C GLU A 5 -28.00 -43.14 -23.79
N SER A 6 -29.31 -43.23 -23.55
CA SER A 6 -30.03 -44.49 -23.38
C SER A 6 -30.00 -45.35 -24.64
N ILE A 7 -30.27 -44.77 -25.82
CA ILE A 7 -30.19 -45.49 -27.10
C ILE A 7 -28.75 -45.95 -27.37
N TYR A 8 -27.77 -45.07 -27.17
CA TYR A 8 -26.36 -45.38 -27.41
C TYR A 8 -25.81 -46.42 -26.42
N ALA A 9 -26.21 -46.36 -25.15
CA ALA A 9 -25.87 -47.36 -24.14
C ALA A 9 -26.47 -48.71 -24.51
N ASN A 10 -27.75 -48.76 -24.89
CA ASN A 10 -28.39 -50.02 -25.32
C ASN A 10 -27.69 -50.63 -26.54
N ILE A 11 -27.33 -49.82 -27.54
CA ILE A 11 -26.51 -50.28 -28.69
C ILE A 11 -25.14 -50.80 -28.21
N SER A 12 -24.45 -50.07 -27.34
CA SER A 12 -23.10 -50.44 -26.86
C SER A 12 -23.09 -51.72 -26.01
N PHE A 13 -24.19 -52.01 -25.30
CA PHE A 13 -24.36 -53.19 -24.46
C PHE A 13 -25.17 -54.31 -25.14
N GLY A 14 -25.54 -54.17 -26.41
CA GLY A 14 -26.30 -55.17 -27.17
C GLY A 14 -27.71 -55.45 -26.63
N ARG A 15 -28.36 -54.42 -26.06
CA ARG A 15 -29.71 -54.50 -25.48
C ARG A 15 -30.75 -53.87 -26.39
N ASP A 16 -31.99 -54.31 -26.26
CA ASP A 16 -33.11 -53.64 -26.89
C ASP A 16 -33.35 -52.26 -26.26
N PRO A 17 -33.61 -51.21 -27.06
CA PRO A 17 -33.93 -49.89 -26.53
C PRO A 17 -35.25 -49.92 -25.77
N GLU A 18 -35.30 -49.22 -24.63
CA GLU A 18 -36.49 -49.10 -23.78
C GLU A 18 -37.56 -48.18 -24.40
N MET A 19 -38.05 -48.53 -25.59
CA MET A 19 -38.97 -47.72 -26.39
C MET A 19 -40.30 -47.46 -25.68
N GLU A 20 -40.69 -48.31 -24.73
CA GLU A 20 -41.86 -48.12 -23.86
C GLU A 20 -41.72 -46.92 -22.93
N LEU A 21 -40.50 -46.57 -22.53
CA LEU A 21 -40.20 -45.38 -21.71
C LEU A 21 -39.83 -44.17 -22.56
N LEU A 22 -39.07 -44.38 -23.64
CA LEU A 22 -38.61 -43.29 -24.52
C LEU A 22 -39.77 -42.68 -25.32
N THR A 23 -40.73 -43.49 -25.80
CA THR A 23 -41.85 -43.00 -26.62
C THR A 23 -42.76 -42.03 -25.86
N PRO A 24 -43.21 -42.32 -24.61
CA PRO A 24 -43.99 -41.35 -23.83
C PRO A 24 -43.21 -40.08 -23.50
N LEU A 25 -41.93 -40.20 -23.14
CA LEU A 25 -41.07 -39.05 -22.79
C LEU A 25 -40.96 -38.06 -23.95
N THR A 26 -40.87 -38.55 -25.19
CA THR A 26 -40.77 -37.71 -26.38
C THR A 26 -42.02 -36.89 -26.68
N ARG A 27 -43.17 -37.19 -26.06
CA ARG A 27 -44.40 -36.37 -26.21
C ARG A 27 -44.29 -35.02 -25.50
N VAL A 28 -43.43 -34.91 -24.49
CA VAL A 28 -43.26 -33.68 -23.70
C VAL A 28 -42.19 -32.77 -24.30
N ILE A 29 -41.24 -33.32 -25.05
CA ILE A 29 -40.10 -32.58 -25.63
C ILE A 29 -40.54 -31.39 -26.51
N PRO A 30 -41.55 -31.49 -27.40
CA PRO A 30 -41.99 -30.35 -28.19
C PRO A 30 -42.44 -29.14 -27.37
N TRP A 31 -43.04 -29.35 -26.19
CA TRP A 31 -43.46 -28.25 -25.33
C TRP A 31 -42.26 -27.46 -24.79
N PHE A 32 -41.24 -28.16 -24.31
CA PHE A 32 -40.00 -27.52 -23.85
C PHE A 32 -39.23 -26.86 -24.99
N LEU A 33 -39.16 -27.51 -26.14
CA LEU A 33 -38.47 -26.97 -27.32
C LEU A 33 -39.21 -25.74 -27.89
N GLY A 34 -40.54 -25.75 -27.86
CA GLY A 34 -41.38 -24.61 -28.22
C GLY A 34 -41.20 -23.44 -27.25
N ALA A 35 -41.22 -23.70 -25.94
CA ALA A 35 -40.95 -22.67 -24.94
C ALA A 35 -39.56 -22.06 -25.10
N TYR A 36 -38.53 -22.89 -25.33
CA TYR A 36 -37.17 -22.44 -25.63
C TYR A 36 -37.13 -21.56 -26.90
N GLY A 37 -37.79 -21.99 -27.97
CA GLY A 37 -37.91 -21.24 -29.21
C GLY A 37 -38.58 -19.87 -29.02
N VAL A 38 -39.66 -19.81 -28.23
CA VAL A 38 -40.37 -18.56 -27.91
C VAL A 38 -39.47 -17.59 -27.14
N VAL A 39 -38.77 -18.06 -26.10
CA VAL A 39 -37.83 -17.22 -25.35
C VAL A 39 -36.74 -16.67 -26.27
N LYS A 40 -36.21 -17.52 -27.16
CA LYS A 40 -35.12 -17.14 -28.07
C LYS A 40 -35.56 -16.12 -29.12
N LEU A 41 -36.72 -16.33 -29.74
CA LEU A 41 -37.31 -15.37 -30.67
C LEU A 41 -37.72 -14.08 -29.95
N GLY A 42 -38.22 -14.18 -28.72
CA GLY A 42 -38.55 -13.05 -27.87
C GLY A 42 -37.36 -12.15 -27.58
N ASP A 43 -36.19 -12.72 -27.26
CA ASP A 43 -34.96 -11.94 -27.05
C ASP A 43 -34.54 -11.18 -28.32
N LEU A 44 -34.65 -11.80 -29.50
CA LEU A 44 -34.38 -11.14 -30.79
C LEU A 44 -35.36 -9.99 -31.07
N VAL A 45 -36.64 -10.17 -30.75
CA VAL A 45 -37.65 -9.12 -30.91
C VAL A 45 -37.39 -7.96 -29.95
N VAL A 46 -37.08 -8.22 -28.68
CA VAL A 46 -36.80 -7.17 -27.69
C VAL A 46 -35.58 -6.33 -28.09
N ARG A 47 -34.57 -6.93 -28.74
CA ARG A 47 -33.34 -6.26 -29.15
C ARG A 47 -33.33 -5.78 -30.59
N HIS A 48 -34.47 -5.77 -31.29
CA HIS A 48 -34.53 -5.52 -32.73
C HIS A 48 -33.86 -4.20 -33.18
N SER A 49 -33.85 -3.16 -32.33
CA SER A 49 -33.27 -1.84 -32.63
C SER A 49 -31.74 -1.81 -32.54
N GLN A 50 -31.13 -2.85 -31.95
CA GLN A 50 -29.69 -2.99 -31.74
C GLN A 50 -29.08 -4.08 -32.65
N LEU A 51 -29.90 -4.76 -33.45
CA LEU A 51 -29.47 -5.88 -34.30
C LEU A 51 -29.33 -5.45 -35.75
N ASN A 52 -28.14 -5.66 -36.34
CA ASN A 52 -27.89 -5.47 -37.76
C ASN A 52 -27.49 -6.79 -38.42
N PHE A 53 -28.48 -7.49 -39.00
CA PHE A 53 -28.27 -8.81 -39.60
C PHE A 53 -27.42 -8.82 -40.88
N LEU A 54 -27.12 -7.64 -41.45
CA LEU A 54 -26.31 -7.49 -42.67
C LEU A 54 -24.84 -7.18 -42.40
N GLU A 55 -24.50 -6.74 -41.19
CA GLU A 55 -23.15 -6.31 -40.83
C GLU A 55 -22.18 -7.50 -40.71
N ASN A 56 -22.65 -8.60 -40.10
CA ASN A 56 -21.88 -9.83 -39.95
C ASN A 56 -22.68 -11.02 -40.53
N PRO A 57 -22.56 -11.30 -41.84
CA PRO A 57 -23.35 -12.34 -42.48
C PRO A 57 -23.04 -13.75 -41.94
N GLY A 58 -21.84 -13.96 -41.39
CA GLY A 58 -21.45 -15.21 -40.73
C GLY A 58 -22.30 -15.48 -39.47
N ASP A 59 -22.44 -14.48 -38.60
CA ASP A 59 -23.18 -14.57 -37.34
C ASP A 59 -24.67 -14.81 -37.59
N THR A 60 -25.24 -14.08 -38.55
CA THR A 60 -26.63 -14.23 -38.99
C THR A 60 -26.89 -15.64 -39.55
N THR A 61 -25.96 -16.15 -40.37
CA THR A 61 -26.06 -17.51 -40.93
C THR A 61 -25.99 -18.56 -39.84
N SER A 62 -25.05 -18.43 -38.90
CA SER A 62 -24.91 -19.39 -37.80
C SER A 62 -26.12 -19.38 -36.86
N LEU A 63 -26.69 -18.21 -36.57
CA LEU A 63 -27.93 -18.07 -35.81
C LEU A 63 -29.12 -18.72 -36.52
N ALA A 64 -29.25 -18.52 -37.83
CA ALA A 64 -30.31 -19.12 -38.63
C ALA A 64 -30.21 -20.66 -38.65
N VAL A 65 -29.00 -21.20 -38.86
CA VAL A 65 -28.75 -22.65 -38.82
C VAL A 65 -29.09 -23.22 -37.45
N GLU A 66 -28.70 -22.54 -36.38
CA GLU A 66 -29.01 -22.97 -35.01
C GLU A 66 -30.52 -23.04 -34.74
N ILE A 67 -31.29 -22.03 -35.17
CA ILE A 67 -32.74 -22.01 -34.97
C ILE A 67 -33.43 -23.05 -35.86
N LEU A 68 -33.09 -23.11 -37.14
CA LEU A 68 -33.74 -23.98 -38.10
C LEU A 68 -33.45 -25.47 -37.83
N LEU A 69 -32.19 -25.83 -37.60
CA LEU A 69 -31.80 -27.23 -37.38
C LEU A 69 -31.92 -27.66 -35.92
N GLY A 70 -31.64 -26.76 -34.97
CA GLY A 70 -31.62 -27.08 -33.55
C GLY A 70 -32.96 -26.98 -32.85
N VAL A 71 -33.90 -26.19 -33.40
CA VAL A 71 -35.20 -25.93 -32.78
C VAL A 71 -36.35 -26.31 -33.71
N VAL A 72 -36.44 -25.71 -34.90
CA VAL A 72 -37.61 -25.88 -35.79
C VAL A 72 -37.71 -27.31 -36.35
N ALA A 73 -36.64 -27.84 -36.94
CA ALA A 73 -36.63 -29.18 -37.50
C ALA A 73 -36.97 -30.27 -36.45
N PRO A 74 -36.32 -30.34 -35.28
CA PRO A 74 -36.67 -31.33 -34.28
C PRO A 74 -38.06 -31.13 -33.67
N PHE A 75 -38.53 -29.89 -33.54
CA PHE A 75 -39.90 -29.60 -33.13
C PHE A 75 -40.91 -30.24 -34.07
N LEU A 76 -40.77 -30.02 -35.39
CA LEU A 76 -41.65 -30.59 -36.41
C LEU A 76 -41.55 -32.12 -36.47
N LEU A 77 -40.34 -32.67 -36.38
CA LEU A 77 -40.12 -34.13 -36.40
C LEU A 77 -40.82 -34.82 -35.22
N PHE A 78 -40.76 -34.26 -34.01
CA PHE A 78 -41.41 -34.84 -32.85
C PHE A 78 -42.94 -34.75 -32.84
N LEU A 79 -43.55 -33.91 -33.68
CA LEU A 79 -45.00 -33.92 -33.88
C LEU A 79 -45.46 -35.24 -34.54
N HIS A 80 -44.62 -35.85 -35.37
CA HIS A 80 -44.99 -37.04 -36.11
C HIS A 80 -44.89 -38.33 -35.25
N PRO A 81 -45.98 -39.10 -35.07
CA PRO A 81 -45.95 -40.33 -34.27
C PRO A 81 -44.96 -41.39 -34.78
N ALA A 82 -44.70 -41.46 -36.09
CA ALA A 82 -43.75 -42.41 -36.66
C ALA A 82 -42.30 -42.13 -36.24
N VAL A 83 -41.91 -40.86 -36.07
CA VAL A 83 -40.59 -40.46 -35.56
C VAL A 83 -40.45 -40.90 -34.11
N ARG A 84 -41.50 -40.69 -33.30
CA ARG A 84 -41.51 -41.03 -31.87
C ARG A 84 -41.48 -42.52 -31.56
N ARG A 85 -41.88 -43.37 -32.51
CA ARG A 85 -41.92 -44.84 -32.36
C ARG A 85 -40.73 -45.55 -33.01
N SER A 86 -39.86 -44.82 -33.70
CA SER A 86 -38.69 -45.40 -34.39
C SER A 86 -37.39 -45.02 -33.68
N MET A 87 -36.60 -46.02 -33.28
CA MET A 87 -35.32 -45.80 -32.62
C MET A 87 -34.38 -44.92 -33.44
N GLY A 88 -34.26 -45.17 -34.75
CA GLY A 88 -33.36 -44.41 -35.63
C GLY A 88 -33.77 -42.94 -35.77
N TRP A 89 -35.05 -42.69 -35.97
CA TRP A 89 -35.58 -41.32 -36.06
C TRP A 89 -35.55 -40.59 -34.72
N LEU A 90 -35.76 -41.28 -33.60
CA LEU A 90 -35.56 -40.70 -32.27
C LEU A 90 -34.10 -40.28 -32.04
N PHE A 91 -33.15 -41.16 -32.36
CA PHE A 91 -31.73 -40.86 -32.22
C PHE A 91 -31.33 -39.63 -33.04
N PHE A 92 -31.73 -39.61 -34.32
CA PHE A 92 -31.45 -38.49 -35.22
C PHE A 92 -32.06 -37.17 -34.71
N THR A 93 -33.33 -37.19 -34.31
CA THR A 93 -34.04 -35.98 -33.88
C THR A 93 -33.47 -35.41 -32.58
N VAL A 94 -33.08 -36.26 -31.61
CA VAL A 94 -32.43 -35.80 -30.37
C VAL A 94 -31.01 -35.31 -30.63
N ALA A 95 -30.28 -35.91 -31.57
CA ALA A 95 -28.96 -35.44 -31.97
C ALA A 95 -29.01 -34.02 -32.56
N LEU A 96 -30.05 -33.68 -33.34
CA LEU A 96 -30.27 -32.32 -33.83
C LEU A 96 -30.50 -31.30 -32.71
N ILE A 97 -31.25 -31.66 -31.66
CA ILE A 97 -31.43 -30.79 -30.48
C ILE A 97 -30.09 -30.55 -29.78
N ILE A 98 -29.30 -31.61 -29.55
CA ILE A 98 -27.99 -31.49 -28.90
C ILE A 98 -27.05 -30.63 -29.75
N PHE A 99 -27.03 -30.85 -31.07
CA PHE A 99 -26.29 -30.02 -32.01
C PHE A 99 -26.71 -28.55 -31.91
N GLY A 100 -28.01 -28.27 -31.84
CA GLY A 100 -28.54 -26.91 -31.61
C GLY A 100 -28.03 -26.26 -30.33
N VAL A 101 -27.99 -27.00 -29.22
CA VAL A 101 -27.48 -26.50 -27.93
C VAL A 101 -25.96 -26.24 -27.98
N VAL A 102 -25.19 -27.11 -28.64
CA VAL A 102 -23.75 -26.91 -28.83
C VAL A 102 -23.49 -25.68 -29.69
N LEU A 103 -24.21 -25.56 -30.81
CA LEU A 103 -24.09 -24.43 -31.71
C LEU A 103 -24.53 -23.12 -31.04
N ASN A 104 -25.52 -23.14 -30.14
CA ASN A 104 -25.88 -22.00 -29.30
C ASN A 104 -24.69 -21.49 -28.47
N ARG A 105 -23.96 -22.40 -27.81
CA ARG A 105 -22.80 -22.01 -27.02
C ARG A 105 -21.68 -21.46 -27.88
N ILE A 106 -21.44 -22.05 -29.05
CA ILE A 106 -20.47 -21.51 -30.02
C ILE A 106 -20.89 -20.12 -30.48
N ASN A 107 -22.17 -19.91 -30.79
CA ASN A 107 -22.67 -18.62 -31.23
C ASN A 107 -22.52 -17.53 -30.17
N VAL A 108 -22.80 -17.84 -28.90
CA VAL A 108 -22.72 -16.87 -27.80
C VAL A 108 -21.27 -16.59 -27.37
N PHE A 109 -20.38 -17.59 -27.38
CA PHE A 109 -19.04 -17.46 -26.81
C PHE A 109 -17.91 -17.28 -27.83
N LEU A 110 -18.11 -17.65 -29.10
CA LEU A 110 -17.09 -17.58 -30.15
C LEU A 110 -17.48 -16.65 -31.29
N VAL A 111 -18.69 -16.81 -31.83
CA VAL A 111 -19.11 -16.09 -33.05
C VAL A 111 -19.58 -14.67 -32.72
N GLY A 112 -20.47 -14.51 -31.74
CA GLY A 112 -21.06 -13.21 -31.37
C GLY A 112 -20.32 -12.44 -30.27
N TYR A 113 -19.18 -12.93 -29.77
CA TYR A 113 -18.43 -12.29 -28.68
C TYR A 113 -17.18 -11.56 -29.19
N ASN A 114 -17.20 -10.22 -29.10
CA ASN A 114 -16.05 -9.36 -29.37
C ASN A 114 -15.54 -8.77 -28.06
N ALA A 115 -14.30 -9.11 -27.65
CA ALA A 115 -13.75 -8.58 -26.40
C ALA A 115 -13.32 -7.10 -26.56
N PRO A 116 -13.56 -6.21 -25.58
CA PRO A 116 -13.39 -4.75 -25.73
C PRO A 116 -11.95 -4.27 -26.02
N TYR A 117 -10.95 -5.12 -25.77
CA TYR A 117 -9.52 -4.75 -25.77
C TYR A 117 -8.66 -5.61 -26.71
N THR A 118 -9.25 -6.58 -27.42
CA THR A 118 -8.52 -7.43 -28.36
C THR A 118 -8.81 -7.02 -29.79
N THR A 119 -7.78 -6.95 -30.63
CA THR A 119 -7.93 -6.72 -32.07
C THR A 119 -8.06 -8.02 -32.87
N THR A 120 -7.94 -9.18 -32.22
CA THR A 120 -8.01 -10.51 -32.84
C THR A 120 -9.18 -11.32 -32.29
N ALA A 121 -9.94 -11.96 -33.19
CA ALA A 121 -11.01 -12.89 -32.84
C ALA A 121 -10.46 -14.12 -32.08
N TYR A 122 -11.17 -14.54 -31.03
CA TYR A 122 -10.77 -15.69 -30.23
C TYR A 122 -11.07 -17.00 -30.96
N PHE A 123 -10.08 -17.88 -31.06
CA PHE A 123 -10.24 -19.25 -31.54
C PHE A 123 -9.62 -20.21 -30.53
N PRO A 124 -10.30 -21.30 -30.14
CA PRO A 124 -9.78 -22.24 -29.15
C PRO A 124 -8.43 -22.80 -29.57
N SER A 125 -7.48 -22.81 -28.65
CA SER A 125 -6.19 -23.47 -28.83
C SER A 125 -6.36 -24.99 -28.94
N VAL A 126 -5.37 -25.65 -29.54
CA VAL A 126 -5.33 -27.13 -29.61
C VAL A 126 -5.45 -27.76 -28.22
N GLY A 127 -4.89 -27.11 -27.19
CA GLY A 127 -5.00 -27.55 -25.80
C GLY A 127 -6.42 -27.52 -25.25
N GLU A 128 -7.19 -26.46 -25.54
CA GLU A 128 -8.59 -26.33 -25.10
C GLU A 128 -9.52 -27.33 -25.81
N ILE A 129 -9.27 -27.60 -27.10
CA ILE A 129 -9.98 -28.63 -27.85
C ILE A 129 -9.66 -30.01 -27.26
N ALA A 130 -8.38 -30.31 -27.02
CA ALA A 130 -7.95 -31.57 -26.42
C ALA A 130 -8.54 -31.78 -25.01
N MET A 131 -8.61 -30.72 -24.20
CA MET A 131 -9.24 -30.74 -22.89
C MET A 131 -10.74 -31.09 -22.97
N THR A 132 -11.45 -30.48 -23.91
CA THR A 132 -12.89 -30.75 -24.12
C THR A 132 -13.13 -32.21 -24.51
N VAL A 133 -12.32 -32.73 -25.44
CA VAL A 133 -12.35 -34.15 -25.83
C VAL A 133 -12.06 -35.04 -24.63
N ALA A 134 -11.02 -34.73 -23.84
CA ALA A 134 -10.63 -35.50 -22.67
C ALA A 134 -11.74 -35.56 -21.61
N ILE A 135 -12.43 -34.46 -21.34
CA ILE A 135 -13.55 -34.42 -20.39
C ILE A 135 -14.70 -35.30 -20.88
N VAL A 136 -15.10 -35.19 -22.16
CA VAL A 136 -16.18 -36.01 -22.74
C VAL A 136 -15.80 -37.50 -22.68
N SER A 137 -14.58 -37.86 -23.09
CA SER A 137 -14.08 -39.23 -23.01
C SER A 137 -14.05 -39.75 -21.57
N SER A 138 -13.68 -38.92 -20.60
CA SER A 138 -13.65 -39.29 -19.18
C SER A 138 -15.05 -39.53 -18.62
N ILE A 139 -16.03 -38.70 -18.99
CA ILE A 139 -17.44 -38.89 -18.60
C ILE A 139 -17.97 -40.23 -19.15
N LEU A 140 -17.71 -40.51 -20.44
CA LEU A 140 -18.11 -41.77 -21.07
C LEU A 140 -17.43 -42.98 -20.40
N PHE A 141 -16.15 -42.86 -20.06
CA PHE A 141 -15.41 -43.89 -19.32
C PHE A 141 -16.01 -44.13 -17.93
N CYS A 142 -16.25 -43.07 -17.15
CA CYS A 142 -16.87 -43.17 -15.83
C CYS A 142 -18.26 -43.78 -15.90
N TYR A 143 -19.11 -43.35 -16.84
CA TYR A 143 -20.43 -43.94 -17.03
C TYR A 143 -20.34 -45.45 -17.32
N ARG A 144 -19.47 -45.86 -18.25
CA ARG A 144 -19.25 -47.27 -18.58
C ARG A 144 -18.71 -48.06 -17.38
N PHE A 145 -17.79 -47.48 -16.62
CA PHE A 145 -17.27 -48.05 -15.38
C PHE A 145 -18.43 -48.32 -14.42
N PHE A 146 -19.22 -47.31 -14.06
CA PHE A 146 -20.30 -47.45 -13.09
C PHE A 146 -21.37 -48.46 -13.55
N VAL A 147 -21.80 -48.43 -14.81
CA VAL A 147 -22.80 -49.38 -15.33
C VAL A 147 -22.28 -50.83 -15.37
N THR A 148 -20.96 -51.03 -15.49
CA THR A 148 -20.37 -52.38 -15.52
C THR A 148 -20.26 -53.01 -14.13
N PHE A 149 -20.05 -52.20 -13.08
CA PHE A 149 -19.82 -52.67 -11.71
C PHE A 149 -21.04 -52.56 -10.80
N PHE A 150 -21.99 -51.68 -11.12
CA PHE A 150 -23.18 -51.44 -10.31
C PHE A 150 -24.45 -51.74 -11.11
N PRO A 151 -25.51 -52.29 -10.48
CA PRO A 151 -26.76 -52.62 -11.16
C PRO A 151 -27.61 -51.35 -11.42
N ILE A 152 -27.13 -50.49 -12.32
CA ILE A 152 -27.73 -49.18 -12.62
C ILE A 152 -28.84 -49.29 -13.68
N LEU A 153 -28.75 -50.26 -14.61
CA LEU A 153 -29.76 -50.45 -15.67
C LEU A 153 -30.89 -51.38 -15.18
N PRO A 154 -32.18 -51.01 -15.38
CA PRO A 154 -33.32 -51.87 -15.03
C PRO A 154 -33.32 -53.20 -15.80
N GLY A 155 -33.75 -54.28 -15.14
CA GLY A 155 -33.84 -55.63 -15.73
C GLY A 155 -32.63 -56.54 -15.50
N TYR A 156 -31.70 -56.18 -14.62
CA TYR A 156 -30.56 -57.03 -14.21
C TYR A 156 -30.80 -57.71 -12.86
N VAL A 157 -31.98 -58.30 -12.67
CA VAL A 157 -32.26 -59.20 -11.55
C VAL A 157 -32.62 -60.55 -12.16
N PRO A 158 -31.76 -61.57 -12.09
CA PRO A 158 -32.07 -62.88 -12.65
C PRO A 158 -33.32 -63.44 -11.96
N ALA A 159 -34.30 -63.90 -12.75
CA ALA A 159 -35.58 -64.34 -12.21
C ALA A 159 -35.45 -65.66 -11.42
N THR A 160 -34.36 -66.40 -11.64
CA THR A 160 -34.08 -67.69 -10.99
C THR A 160 -32.59 -67.88 -10.68
N GLY A 161 -32.27 -68.71 -9.68
CA GLY A 161 -30.88 -69.00 -9.28
C GLY A 161 -30.05 -69.72 -10.35
N THR A 162 -30.70 -70.44 -11.26
CA THR A 162 -30.07 -71.12 -12.41
C THR A 162 -29.67 -70.14 -13.52
N GLU A 163 -30.46 -69.09 -13.73
CA GLU A 163 -30.17 -68.03 -14.70
C GLU A 163 -28.95 -67.19 -14.25
N LEU A 164 -28.85 -66.90 -12.95
CA LEU A 164 -27.66 -66.28 -12.36
C LEU A 164 -26.39 -67.13 -12.57
N ALA A 165 -26.49 -68.45 -12.45
CA ALA A 165 -25.37 -69.37 -12.64
C ALA A 165 -24.90 -69.42 -14.11
N ARG A 166 -25.85 -69.44 -15.07
CA ARG A 166 -25.54 -69.39 -16.51
C ARG A 166 -24.86 -68.08 -16.90
N MET A 167 -25.37 -66.95 -16.43
CA MET A 167 -24.80 -65.63 -16.69
C MET A 167 -23.39 -65.48 -16.11
N ARG A 168 -23.12 -66.06 -14.93
CA ARG A 168 -21.77 -66.12 -14.35
C ARG A 168 -20.81 -66.93 -15.24
N ALA A 169 -21.24 -68.08 -15.73
CA ALA A 169 -20.44 -68.94 -16.61
C ALA A 169 -20.16 -68.31 -17.99
N GLU A 170 -21.12 -67.56 -18.57
CA GLU A 170 -20.90 -66.79 -19.81
C GLU A 170 -19.96 -65.59 -19.60
N ARG A 171 -20.04 -64.92 -18.45
CA ARG A 171 -19.15 -63.81 -18.08
C ARG A 171 -17.71 -64.29 -17.84
N GLU A 172 -17.53 -65.46 -17.26
CA GLU A 172 -16.22 -66.12 -17.12
C GLU A 172 -15.60 -66.52 -18.47
N LYS A 173 -16.42 -66.84 -19.48
CA LYS A 173 -15.95 -67.17 -20.84
C LYS A 173 -15.59 -65.96 -21.70
N THR A 174 -16.11 -64.77 -21.38
CA THR A 174 -16.02 -63.58 -22.25
C THR A 174 -15.02 -62.52 -21.76
N VAL A 175 -14.56 -62.61 -20.52
CA VAL A 175 -13.73 -61.57 -19.90
C VAL A 175 -12.39 -62.14 -19.47
N ASP A 176 -11.38 -61.97 -20.32
CA ASP A 176 -10.00 -62.32 -19.98
C ASP A 176 -9.51 -61.41 -18.81
N PRO A 177 -9.05 -61.99 -17.67
CA PRO A 177 -8.62 -61.23 -16.50
C PRO A 177 -7.44 -60.29 -16.79
N PHE A 178 -6.52 -60.68 -17.67
CA PHE A 178 -5.35 -59.90 -18.02
C PHE A 178 -5.73 -58.65 -18.81
N TRP A 179 -6.54 -58.80 -19.86
CA TRP A 179 -7.00 -57.64 -20.65
C TRP A 179 -7.87 -56.69 -19.86
N THR A 180 -8.66 -57.22 -18.93
CA THR A 180 -9.47 -56.41 -18.01
C THR A 180 -8.61 -55.56 -17.10
N TRP A 181 -7.57 -56.13 -16.50
CA TRP A 181 -6.64 -55.39 -15.66
C TRP A 181 -5.71 -54.46 -16.46
N ALA A 182 -5.31 -54.82 -17.67
CA ALA A 182 -4.54 -53.97 -18.56
C ALA A 182 -5.33 -52.71 -18.95
N ILE A 183 -6.59 -52.85 -19.35
CA ILE A 183 -7.46 -51.70 -19.68
C ILE A 183 -7.69 -50.81 -18.45
N ARG A 184 -7.90 -51.41 -17.26
CA ARG A 184 -8.06 -50.67 -15.99
C ARG A 184 -6.80 -49.91 -15.60
N GLY A 185 -5.64 -50.55 -15.66
CA GLY A 185 -4.35 -49.92 -15.36
C GLY A 185 -4.06 -48.76 -16.31
N THR A 186 -4.36 -48.95 -17.60
CA THR A 186 -4.19 -47.90 -18.62
C THR A 186 -5.10 -46.70 -18.36
N ALA A 187 -6.36 -46.94 -17.97
CA ALA A 187 -7.29 -45.85 -17.65
C ALA A 187 -6.90 -45.06 -16.39
N ILE A 188 -6.43 -45.74 -15.33
CA ILE A 188 -5.94 -45.08 -14.11
C ILE A 188 -4.68 -44.26 -14.42
N ALA A 189 -3.74 -44.83 -15.19
CA ALA A 189 -2.54 -44.12 -15.61
C ALA A 189 -2.88 -42.88 -16.45
N PHE A 190 -3.88 -42.97 -17.34
CA PHE A 190 -4.36 -41.84 -18.11
C PHE A 190 -4.99 -40.76 -17.23
N LEU A 191 -5.83 -41.12 -16.25
CA LEU A 191 -6.44 -40.16 -15.32
C LEU A 191 -5.39 -39.44 -14.45
N LEU A 192 -4.42 -40.17 -13.91
CA LEU A 192 -3.33 -39.59 -13.12
C LEU A 192 -2.44 -38.69 -13.99
N GLY A 193 -2.12 -39.12 -15.21
CA GLY A 193 -1.41 -38.32 -16.19
C GLY A 193 -2.14 -37.03 -16.54
N PHE A 194 -3.46 -37.09 -16.68
CA PHE A 194 -4.31 -35.92 -16.92
C PHE A 194 -4.31 -34.95 -15.73
N ILE A 195 -4.44 -35.42 -14.49
CA ILE A 195 -4.38 -34.57 -13.29
C ILE A 195 -3.01 -33.88 -13.19
N ALA A 196 -1.93 -34.63 -13.44
CA ALA A 196 -0.58 -34.09 -13.44
C ALA A 196 -0.39 -33.02 -14.53
N LEU A 197 -0.83 -33.31 -15.76
CA LEU A 197 -0.75 -32.38 -16.88
C LEU A 197 -1.60 -31.13 -16.63
N TYR A 198 -2.82 -31.26 -16.13
CA TYR A 198 -3.68 -30.13 -15.75
C TYR A 198 -3.02 -29.26 -14.68
N SER A 199 -2.44 -29.88 -13.66
CA SER A 199 -1.74 -29.16 -12.59
C SER A 199 -0.53 -28.40 -13.12
N LEU A 200 0.25 -29.02 -14.02
CA LEU A 200 1.38 -28.38 -14.71
C LEU A 200 0.93 -27.21 -15.57
N VAL A 201 -0.10 -27.39 -16.41
CA VAL A 201 -0.63 -26.33 -17.28
C VAL A 201 -1.20 -25.18 -16.44
N ARG A 202 -1.89 -25.46 -15.33
CA ARG A 202 -2.37 -24.42 -14.41
C ARG A 202 -1.22 -23.62 -13.79
N ILE A 203 -0.17 -24.30 -13.32
CA ILE A 203 1.01 -23.64 -12.76
C ILE A 203 1.70 -22.80 -13.82
N GLN A 204 1.87 -23.34 -15.03
CA GLN A 204 2.51 -22.65 -16.14
C GLN A 204 1.68 -21.45 -16.63
N ALA A 205 0.36 -21.57 -16.70
CA ALA A 205 -0.54 -20.47 -17.04
C ALA A 205 -0.49 -19.36 -15.97
N TYR A 206 -0.49 -19.72 -14.68
CA TYR A 206 -0.30 -18.76 -13.59
C TYR A 206 1.05 -18.04 -13.70
N GLN A 207 2.13 -18.79 -13.93
CA GLN A 207 3.46 -18.21 -14.13
C GLN A 207 3.54 -17.33 -15.38
N ALA A 208 2.89 -17.72 -16.48
CA ALA A 208 2.82 -16.93 -17.69
C ALA A 208 2.02 -15.64 -17.46
N THR A 209 0.89 -15.68 -16.74
CA THR A 209 0.17 -14.47 -16.33
C THR A 209 1.04 -13.56 -15.46
N VAL A 210 1.76 -14.11 -14.48
CA VAL A 210 2.71 -13.34 -13.66
C VAL A 210 3.79 -12.72 -14.54
N GLN A 211 4.39 -13.48 -15.46
CA GLN A 211 5.39 -12.99 -16.41
C GLN A 211 4.81 -11.91 -17.33
N THR A 212 3.62 -12.09 -17.89
CA THR A 212 2.98 -11.09 -18.75
C THR A 212 2.66 -9.81 -17.96
N VAL A 213 2.18 -9.91 -16.73
CA VAL A 213 1.97 -8.74 -15.86
C VAL A 213 3.31 -8.07 -15.51
N GLU A 214 4.35 -8.84 -15.25
CA GLU A 214 5.71 -8.32 -15.03
C GLU A 214 6.32 -7.69 -16.29
N GLU A 215 6.04 -8.24 -17.47
CA GLU A 215 6.53 -7.78 -18.76
C GLU A 215 5.79 -6.51 -19.21
N VAL A 216 4.48 -6.40 -18.94
CA VAL A 216 3.71 -5.16 -19.08
C VAL A 216 4.17 -4.09 -18.08
N ARG A 217 4.60 -4.48 -16.88
CA ARG A 217 5.19 -3.54 -15.89
C ARG A 217 6.62 -3.14 -16.21
N ARG A 218 7.37 -3.98 -16.94
CA ARG A 218 8.65 -3.62 -17.53
C ARG A 218 8.35 -2.65 -18.66
N VAL A 219 8.48 -1.36 -18.37
CA VAL A 219 8.61 -0.33 -19.40
C VAL A 219 9.76 -0.77 -20.32
N GLN A 220 9.44 -1.38 -21.47
CA GLN A 220 10.44 -1.59 -22.49
C GLN A 220 10.84 -0.20 -22.96
N ALA A 221 12.09 0.17 -22.68
CA ALA A 221 12.70 1.33 -23.27
C ALA A 221 12.74 1.10 -24.78
N GLU A 222 11.74 1.59 -25.51
CA GLU A 222 11.86 1.68 -26.96
C GLU A 222 13.04 2.62 -27.27
N PRO A 223 13.98 2.19 -28.13
CA PRO A 223 15.01 3.10 -28.61
C PRO A 223 14.31 4.29 -29.29
N PRO A 224 14.70 5.54 -28.97
CA PRO A 224 14.00 6.68 -29.50
C PRO A 224 14.08 6.69 -31.03
N ALA A 225 12.93 6.88 -31.69
CA ALA A 225 12.89 7.02 -33.13
C ALA A 225 13.67 8.27 -33.54
N LEU A 226 14.83 8.07 -34.17
CA LEU A 226 15.59 9.15 -34.80
C LEU A 226 14.78 9.63 -36.00
N ALA A 227 14.18 10.82 -35.87
CA ALA A 227 13.59 11.46 -37.03
C ALA A 227 14.71 11.86 -37.99
N ALA A 228 14.59 11.45 -39.25
CA ALA A 228 15.53 11.86 -40.29
C ALA A 228 15.56 13.39 -40.37
N PRO A 229 16.73 13.99 -40.60
CA PRO A 229 16.81 15.43 -40.58
C PRO A 229 15.95 16.06 -41.67
N VAL A 230 15.17 17.09 -41.34
CA VAL A 230 14.37 17.82 -42.34
C VAL A 230 15.33 18.44 -43.35
N ALA A 231 15.31 17.90 -44.58
CA ALA A 231 16.16 18.37 -45.66
C ALA A 231 15.93 19.87 -45.89
N GLY A 232 16.98 20.67 -45.68
CA GLY A 232 16.95 22.13 -45.82
C GLY A 232 17.21 22.92 -44.53
N THR A 233 17.18 22.29 -43.35
CA THR A 233 17.50 22.98 -42.08
C THR A 233 18.97 22.80 -41.68
N ARG A 234 19.85 23.66 -42.21
CA ARG A 234 21.24 23.75 -41.72
C ARG A 234 21.32 24.84 -40.65
N TYR A 235 21.65 24.44 -39.42
CA TYR A 235 21.91 25.35 -38.30
C TYR A 235 23.41 25.38 -38.01
N PRO A 236 24.22 26.11 -38.81
CA PRO A 236 25.69 26.08 -38.75
C PRO A 236 26.26 26.52 -37.39
N GLN A 237 25.49 27.25 -36.59
CA GLN A 237 25.89 27.77 -35.28
C GLN A 237 25.67 26.78 -34.11
N ARG A 238 25.07 25.59 -34.35
CA ARG A 238 24.83 24.62 -33.27
C ARG A 238 26.00 23.64 -33.08
N PRO A 239 26.45 23.39 -31.83
CA PRO A 239 27.42 22.33 -31.55
C PRO A 239 26.87 20.97 -32.00
N GLU A 240 27.75 20.09 -32.46
CA GLU A 240 27.40 18.84 -33.13
C GLU A 240 26.51 17.91 -32.28
N ALA A 241 26.71 17.94 -30.95
CA ALA A 241 25.88 17.22 -29.98
C ALA A 241 24.39 17.62 -29.96
N TYR A 242 24.02 18.76 -30.55
CA TYR A 242 22.66 19.29 -30.60
C TYR A 242 22.03 19.25 -32.00
N LYS A 243 22.68 18.60 -32.97
CA LYS A 243 22.18 18.43 -34.34
C LYS A 243 21.19 17.25 -34.48
N ASN A 244 21.17 16.33 -33.51
CA ASN A 244 20.21 15.22 -33.46
C ASN A 244 18.99 15.61 -32.62
N TYR A 245 17.79 15.41 -33.15
CA TYR A 245 16.53 15.61 -32.44
C TYR A 245 15.93 14.27 -32.02
N TYR A 246 15.50 14.22 -30.76
CA TYR A 246 14.62 13.18 -30.26
C TYR A 246 13.21 13.77 -30.22
N LEU A 247 12.36 13.33 -31.13
CA LEU A 247 10.95 13.72 -31.13
C LEU A 247 10.21 12.73 -30.24
N LEU A 248 9.90 13.12 -29.00
CA LEU A 248 8.97 12.37 -28.14
C LEU A 248 7.55 12.61 -28.64
N SER A 249 7.16 11.91 -29.71
CA SER A 249 5.81 11.93 -30.26
C SER A 249 5.24 10.52 -30.23
N SER A 250 4.69 10.13 -29.08
CA SER A 250 3.94 8.89 -28.94
C SER A 250 2.46 9.24 -28.89
N ALA A 251 1.67 8.71 -29.82
CA ALA A 251 0.21 8.84 -29.80
C ALA A 251 -0.38 8.34 -28.47
N VAL A 252 0.26 7.34 -27.84
CA VAL A 252 -0.11 6.80 -26.53
C VAL A 252 0.22 7.80 -25.41
N LEU A 253 1.45 8.32 -25.34
CA LEU A 253 1.82 9.30 -24.28
C LEU A 253 1.07 10.64 -24.43
N ASN A 254 0.73 11.02 -25.66
CA ASN A 254 -0.04 12.22 -25.94
C ASN A 254 -1.54 12.04 -25.63
N ALA A 255 -2.10 10.83 -25.78
CA ALA A 255 -3.47 10.51 -25.40
C ALA A 255 -3.64 10.18 -23.91
N LYS A 256 -2.58 9.75 -23.21
CA LYS A 256 -2.57 9.29 -21.80
C LYS A 256 -1.86 10.24 -20.84
N ALA A 257 -1.85 11.53 -21.18
CA ALA A 257 -1.19 12.58 -20.43
C ALA A 257 -1.67 12.74 -18.97
N ASP A 258 -2.84 12.19 -18.65
CA ASP A 258 -3.57 12.40 -17.39
C ASP A 258 -3.71 11.11 -16.58
N ASP A 259 -2.91 10.08 -16.87
CA ASP A 259 -2.90 8.78 -16.14
C ASP A 259 -1.98 8.80 -14.90
N TYR A 260 -1.25 9.90 -14.67
CA TYR A 260 -0.29 10.04 -13.58
C TYR A 260 -0.41 11.37 -12.83
N GLU A 261 -0.13 11.33 -11.52
CA GLU A 261 -0.06 12.49 -10.66
C GLU A 261 1.15 13.42 -11.00
N PRO A 262 1.08 14.73 -10.67
CA PRO A 262 2.20 15.65 -10.83
C PRO A 262 3.45 15.25 -10.03
N VAL A 263 4.62 15.65 -10.52
CA VAL A 263 5.90 15.45 -9.81
C VAL A 263 6.17 16.63 -8.88
N LEU A 264 6.48 16.35 -7.61
CA LEU A 264 7.03 17.35 -6.69
C LEU A 264 8.54 17.48 -6.93
N PHE A 265 8.99 18.68 -7.32
CA PHE A 265 10.40 18.98 -7.56
C PHE A 265 11.04 19.70 -6.36
N SER A 266 12.04 19.09 -5.71
CA SER A 266 12.81 19.75 -4.63
C SER A 266 13.89 20.66 -5.21
N HIS A 267 13.57 21.94 -5.41
CA HIS A 267 14.53 22.91 -5.93
C HIS A 267 15.79 23.05 -5.06
N ARG A 268 15.66 22.90 -3.73
CA ARG A 268 16.76 23.16 -2.79
C ARG A 268 17.87 22.11 -2.87
N ILE A 269 17.53 20.83 -3.01
CA ILE A 269 18.56 19.79 -3.23
C ILE A 269 19.31 20.05 -4.53
N HIS A 270 18.57 20.33 -5.60
CA HIS A 270 19.16 20.53 -6.91
C HIS A 270 20.08 21.75 -6.91
N ASP A 271 19.68 22.85 -6.27
CA ASP A 271 20.53 24.02 -6.03
C ASP A 271 21.83 23.67 -5.27
N GLY A 272 21.72 22.88 -4.20
CA GLY A 272 22.90 22.39 -3.47
C GLY A 272 23.83 21.51 -4.32
N LEU A 273 23.26 20.61 -5.13
CA LEU A 273 24.00 19.70 -6.02
C LEU A 273 24.69 20.45 -7.17
N THR A 274 24.07 21.49 -7.71
CA THR A 274 24.66 22.36 -8.74
C THR A 274 25.57 23.43 -8.16
N LYS A 275 25.77 23.46 -6.82
CA LYS A 275 26.56 24.49 -6.10
C LYS A 275 26.06 25.92 -6.39
N GLY A 276 24.76 26.08 -6.66
CA GLY A 276 24.17 27.37 -7.03
C GLY A 276 24.40 27.79 -8.48
N ASP A 277 24.88 26.90 -9.36
CA ASP A 277 24.90 27.18 -10.81
C ASP A 277 23.47 27.04 -11.38
N CYS A 278 22.74 28.15 -11.38
CA CYS A 278 21.38 28.24 -11.90
C CYS A 278 21.32 27.94 -13.41
N GLY A 279 22.40 28.21 -14.15
CA GLY A 279 22.49 27.99 -15.59
C GLY A 279 22.40 26.50 -15.98
N VAL A 280 22.51 25.60 -15.00
CA VAL A 280 22.23 24.16 -15.20
C VAL A 280 20.77 23.92 -15.59
N CYS A 281 19.82 24.64 -14.98
CA CYS A 281 18.38 24.47 -15.21
C CYS A 281 17.75 25.69 -15.91
N HIS A 282 18.02 26.89 -15.40
CA HIS A 282 17.58 28.16 -15.98
C HIS A 282 18.60 28.66 -17.02
N HIS A 283 18.78 27.86 -18.07
CA HIS A 283 19.88 28.05 -19.02
C HIS A 283 19.70 29.26 -19.96
N ARG A 284 18.51 29.83 -20.07
CA ARG A 284 18.20 30.97 -20.95
C ARG A 284 17.31 31.99 -20.26
N GLN A 285 17.53 33.28 -20.56
CA GLN A 285 16.70 34.41 -20.12
C GLN A 285 16.23 35.21 -21.33
N GLY A 286 14.91 35.36 -21.52
CA GLY A 286 14.34 36.21 -22.55
C GLY A 286 14.45 37.70 -22.19
N MET A 287 14.90 38.52 -23.13
CA MET A 287 15.17 39.95 -22.94
C MET A 287 13.96 40.85 -23.17
N ALA A 288 12.95 40.36 -23.90
CA ALA A 288 11.68 41.04 -24.17
C ALA A 288 10.51 40.07 -23.99
N PRO A 289 9.27 40.54 -23.73
CA PRO A 289 8.10 39.67 -23.49
C PRO A 289 7.88 38.59 -24.56
N ASP A 290 8.19 38.91 -25.81
CA ASP A 290 8.10 38.07 -27.01
C ASP A 290 9.40 37.31 -27.35
N ASP A 291 10.50 37.58 -26.63
CA ASP A 291 11.76 36.85 -26.81
C ASP A 291 11.64 35.43 -26.23
N ARG A 292 11.59 34.45 -27.15
CA ARG A 292 11.55 33.01 -26.88
C ARG A 292 12.86 32.29 -27.22
N VAL A 293 13.88 33.01 -27.65
CA VAL A 293 15.22 32.45 -27.90
C VAL A 293 16.07 32.60 -26.65
N GLY A 294 16.02 33.79 -26.05
CA GLY A 294 16.75 34.15 -24.85
C GLY A 294 18.28 34.11 -25.01
N VAL A 295 18.97 34.80 -24.11
CA VAL A 295 20.43 34.76 -24.00
C VAL A 295 20.82 33.68 -23.00
N ASP A 296 21.92 32.98 -23.27
CA ASP A 296 22.43 31.96 -22.35
C ASP A 296 22.80 32.60 -21.01
N LEU A 297 22.32 32.02 -19.91
CA LEU A 297 22.52 32.63 -18.60
C LEU A 297 24.01 32.66 -18.21
N LYS A 298 24.81 31.68 -18.66
CA LYS A 298 26.26 31.68 -18.41
C LYS A 298 26.95 32.75 -19.23
N GLU A 299 26.62 32.86 -20.51
CA GLU A 299 27.15 33.90 -21.40
C GLU A 299 26.84 35.31 -20.86
N LEU A 300 25.61 35.52 -20.38
CA LEU A 300 25.19 36.78 -19.78
C LEU A 300 26.07 37.16 -18.57
N HIS A 301 26.35 36.21 -17.69
CA HIS A 301 27.15 36.44 -16.47
C HIS A 301 28.65 36.54 -16.75
N GLU A 302 29.16 35.76 -17.71
CA GLU A 302 30.55 35.86 -18.19
C GLU A 302 30.85 37.25 -18.75
N GLY A 303 29.92 37.84 -19.51
CA GLY A 303 30.02 39.21 -20.01
C GLY A 303 30.11 40.28 -18.91
N MET A 304 29.65 39.96 -17.70
CA MET A 304 29.72 40.83 -16.51
C MET A 304 30.92 40.53 -15.60
N GLY A 305 31.79 39.57 -15.98
CA GLY A 305 32.94 39.16 -15.17
C GLY A 305 32.57 38.35 -13.91
N LEU A 306 31.34 37.84 -13.83
CA LEU A 306 30.83 37.09 -12.69
C LEU A 306 30.70 35.60 -13.04
N LYS A 307 31.25 34.73 -12.20
CA LYS A 307 31.02 33.27 -12.31
C LYS A 307 29.75 32.90 -11.54
N LEU A 308 28.84 32.19 -12.19
CA LEU A 308 27.67 31.61 -11.54
C LEU A 308 28.10 30.58 -10.48
N GLY A 309 27.58 30.73 -9.26
CA GLY A 309 27.84 29.87 -8.12
C GLY A 309 27.46 30.55 -6.81
N GLY A 310 26.88 29.80 -5.87
CA GLY A 310 26.30 30.37 -4.64
C GLY A 310 24.82 30.71 -4.75
N ALA A 311 24.20 31.19 -3.67
CA ALA A 311 22.77 31.51 -3.65
C ALA A 311 22.46 32.81 -4.41
N CYS A 312 21.36 32.83 -5.16
CA CYS A 312 20.96 33.95 -6.03
C CYS A 312 20.91 35.29 -5.28
N ALA A 313 20.36 35.28 -4.06
CA ALA A 313 20.20 36.45 -3.20
C ALA A 313 21.53 37.10 -2.77
N ALA A 314 22.67 36.44 -2.99
CA ALA A 314 23.98 37.04 -2.73
C ALA A 314 24.33 38.15 -3.73
N CYS A 315 23.73 38.13 -4.92
CA CYS A 315 23.98 39.09 -5.99
C CYS A 315 22.70 39.74 -6.54
N HIS A 316 21.54 39.08 -6.41
CA HIS A 316 20.24 39.56 -6.89
C HIS A 316 19.30 39.83 -5.71
N ASP A 317 19.19 41.09 -5.31
CA ASP A 317 18.23 41.57 -4.31
C ASP A 317 16.80 41.69 -4.86
N ASP A 318 16.65 41.68 -6.18
CA ASP A 318 15.39 41.82 -6.91
C ASP A 318 14.69 40.49 -7.22
N MET A 319 15.23 39.34 -6.78
CA MET A 319 14.70 38.00 -7.11
C MET A 319 13.21 37.81 -6.80
N ALA A 320 12.70 38.47 -5.75
CA ALA A 320 11.28 38.41 -5.41
C ALA A 320 10.39 39.10 -6.47
N LYS A 321 10.93 40.10 -7.16
CA LYS A 321 10.25 40.87 -8.22
C LYS A 321 10.60 40.36 -9.62
N ASN A 322 11.74 39.69 -9.76
CA ASN A 322 12.28 39.23 -11.04
C ASN A 322 12.85 37.80 -10.94
N PRO A 323 12.01 36.78 -10.72
CA PRO A 323 12.48 35.40 -10.61
C PRO A 323 12.95 34.85 -11.97
N PRO A 324 13.78 33.79 -11.98
CA PRO A 324 14.15 33.08 -13.19
C PRO A 324 12.90 32.67 -13.99
N GLN A 325 12.98 32.80 -15.31
CA GLN A 325 11.83 32.56 -16.18
C GLN A 325 11.38 31.10 -16.16
N SER A 326 10.05 30.90 -16.21
CA SER A 326 9.45 29.58 -16.32
C SER A 326 9.84 28.89 -17.62
N CYS A 327 10.11 27.58 -17.54
CA CYS A 327 10.36 26.72 -18.70
C CYS A 327 9.25 26.82 -19.75
N THR A 328 7.99 27.02 -19.34
CA THR A 328 6.82 27.13 -20.22
C THR A 328 6.87 28.29 -21.19
N ARG A 329 7.63 29.36 -20.88
CA ARG A 329 7.77 30.52 -21.76
C ARG A 329 8.42 30.14 -23.09
N CYS A 330 9.50 29.35 -23.02
CA CYS A 330 10.17 28.84 -24.21
C CYS A 330 9.58 27.50 -24.63
N HIS A 331 9.44 26.53 -23.71
CA HIS A 331 9.03 25.16 -23.98
C HIS A 331 7.51 24.91 -23.91
N GLY A 332 6.66 25.91 -24.10
CA GLY A 332 5.20 25.79 -23.92
C GLY A 332 4.59 24.65 -24.75
N LEU A 333 4.73 24.71 -26.08
CA LEU A 333 4.25 23.68 -27.00
C LEU A 333 5.41 23.07 -27.81
N PRO A 334 5.32 21.80 -28.22
CA PRO A 334 6.25 21.24 -29.21
C PRO A 334 5.94 21.77 -30.62
N ASN A 335 6.95 21.79 -31.49
CA ASN A 335 6.82 22.06 -32.93
C ASN A 335 6.19 23.42 -33.31
N GLU A 336 6.45 24.45 -32.51
CA GLU A 336 5.95 25.81 -32.79
C GLU A 336 6.57 26.38 -34.09
N ALA A 337 5.81 27.17 -34.83
CA ALA A 337 6.20 27.65 -36.16
C ALA A 337 7.48 28.52 -36.17
N ASP A 338 7.71 29.28 -35.08
CA ASP A 338 8.90 30.12 -34.88
C ASP A 338 10.16 29.32 -34.52
N ALA A 339 9.98 28.13 -33.92
CA ALA A 339 11.08 27.26 -33.54
C ALA A 339 10.68 25.78 -33.62
N PRO A 340 10.56 25.20 -34.84
CA PRO A 340 10.05 23.83 -35.02
C PRO A 340 10.92 22.75 -34.35
N SER A 341 12.19 23.07 -34.03
CA SER A 341 13.11 22.16 -33.33
C SER A 341 13.05 22.25 -31.80
N ARG A 342 12.22 23.14 -31.24
CA ARG A 342 12.09 23.33 -29.80
C ARG A 342 11.21 22.22 -29.22
N ILE A 343 11.76 21.49 -28.24
CA ILE A 343 11.01 20.46 -27.52
C ILE A 343 9.95 21.10 -26.61
N GLY A 344 8.78 20.49 -26.52
CA GLY A 344 7.74 20.92 -25.58
C GLY A 344 8.10 20.61 -24.12
N LEU A 345 7.32 21.15 -23.18
CA LEU A 345 7.63 21.21 -21.75
C LEU A 345 7.92 19.84 -21.15
N LYS A 346 7.10 18.84 -21.47
CA LYS A 346 7.27 17.46 -21.00
C LYS A 346 8.59 16.86 -21.48
N GLY A 347 8.93 17.08 -22.75
CA GLY A 347 10.20 16.64 -23.32
C GLY A 347 11.41 17.36 -22.70
N ALA A 348 11.25 18.67 -22.41
CA ALA A 348 12.28 19.46 -21.75
C ALA A 348 12.58 18.93 -20.34
N TYR A 349 11.55 18.71 -19.51
CA TYR A 349 11.72 18.15 -18.17
C TYR A 349 12.32 16.74 -18.20
N HIS A 350 11.78 15.82 -19.01
CA HIS A 350 12.32 14.46 -19.07
C HIS A 350 13.77 14.45 -19.53
N ARG A 351 14.13 15.20 -20.58
CA ARG A 351 15.52 15.28 -21.04
C ARG A 351 16.45 15.86 -19.99
N GLN A 352 16.05 16.93 -19.32
CA GLN A 352 16.87 17.61 -18.32
C GLN A 352 17.03 16.77 -17.06
N CYS A 353 15.92 16.33 -16.45
CA CYS A 353 15.91 15.62 -15.19
C CYS A 353 16.50 14.20 -15.34
N ILE A 354 16.00 13.39 -16.27
CA ILE A 354 16.48 12.01 -16.46
C ILE A 354 17.94 12.04 -16.90
N GLY A 355 18.30 12.87 -17.88
CA GLY A 355 19.69 12.98 -18.35
C GLY A 355 20.66 13.45 -17.25
N CYS A 356 20.23 14.32 -16.34
CA CYS A 356 21.03 14.68 -15.16
C CYS A 356 21.16 13.51 -14.18
N HIS A 357 20.04 12.84 -13.87
CA HIS A 357 19.98 11.70 -12.95
C HIS A 357 20.80 10.50 -13.43
N GLU A 358 20.88 10.26 -14.74
CA GLU A 358 21.73 9.23 -15.36
C GLU A 358 23.23 9.57 -15.24
N ARG A 359 23.59 10.85 -15.40
CA ARG A 359 24.99 11.31 -15.31
C ARG A 359 25.51 11.38 -13.88
N GLN A 360 24.65 11.60 -12.89
CA GLN A 360 25.02 11.81 -11.49
C GLN A 360 25.05 10.52 -10.64
N LEU A 361 25.42 9.35 -11.19
CA LEU A 361 25.47 8.09 -10.45
C LEU A 361 26.63 8.02 -9.43
N THR A 362 26.58 8.86 -8.39
CA THR A 362 26.91 8.62 -6.97
C THR A 362 26.85 9.97 -6.20
N PRO A 363 26.30 10.01 -4.96
CA PRO A 363 26.04 8.88 -4.07
C PRO A 363 24.54 8.58 -3.79
N ALA A 364 23.57 9.14 -4.53
CA ALA A 364 22.15 8.90 -4.27
C ALA A 364 21.44 8.08 -5.37
N PHE A 365 20.43 7.32 -4.98
CA PHE A 365 19.48 6.63 -5.87
C PHE A 365 18.69 7.69 -6.65
N THR A 366 19.16 8.05 -7.85
CA THR A 366 18.52 9.06 -8.69
C THR A 366 17.37 8.41 -9.48
N PRO A 367 16.11 8.90 -9.33
CA PRO A 367 14.97 8.26 -9.98
C PRO A 367 15.01 8.51 -11.49
N THR A 368 15.11 7.44 -12.28
CA THR A 368 15.04 7.46 -13.75
C THR A 368 13.82 6.71 -14.29
N ALA A 369 13.18 5.88 -13.47
CA ALA A 369 11.96 5.16 -13.84
C ALA A 369 10.72 6.07 -13.82
N CYS A 370 9.77 5.86 -14.74
CA CYS A 370 8.55 6.66 -14.85
C CYS A 370 7.78 6.73 -13.52
N ALA A 371 7.54 5.57 -12.91
CA ALA A 371 6.79 5.46 -11.66
C ALA A 371 7.57 5.95 -10.42
N ALA A 372 8.88 6.19 -10.54
CA ALA A 372 9.70 6.75 -9.46
C ALA A 372 9.53 8.27 -9.34
N CYS A 373 9.13 8.94 -10.43
CA CYS A 373 8.80 10.36 -10.44
C CYS A 373 7.29 10.61 -10.36
N HIS A 374 6.50 9.75 -11.02
CA HIS A 374 5.06 9.89 -11.18
C HIS A 374 4.29 8.74 -10.51
N HIS A 375 3.35 9.04 -9.63
CA HIS A 375 2.44 8.02 -9.12
C HIS A 375 1.27 7.84 -10.11
N PRO A 376 0.88 6.61 -10.50
CA PRO A 376 -0.29 6.40 -11.36
C PRO A 376 -1.59 6.79 -10.64
N TRP A 377 -2.55 7.35 -11.37
CA TRP A 377 -3.88 7.57 -10.83
C TRP A 377 -4.57 6.25 -10.53
N THR A 378 -5.44 6.25 -9.51
CA THR A 378 -6.26 5.07 -9.21
C THR A 378 -7.38 4.97 -10.25
N PRO A 379 -7.56 3.83 -10.93
CA PRO A 379 -8.69 3.64 -11.84
C PRO A 379 -10.02 3.69 -11.09
N ASP A 380 -11.12 3.97 -11.80
CA ASP A 380 -12.45 3.95 -11.22
C ASP A 380 -12.85 2.51 -10.86
N HIS A 381 -13.11 2.26 -9.58
CA HIS A 381 -13.46 0.96 -9.05
C HIS A 381 -14.97 0.67 -9.08
N VAL A 382 -15.83 1.63 -9.45
CA VAL A 382 -17.29 1.42 -9.54
C VAL A 382 -17.64 0.28 -10.49
N ALA A 383 -16.97 0.22 -11.65
CA ALA A 383 -17.17 -0.84 -12.63
C ALA A 383 -16.38 -2.12 -12.35
N LEU A 384 -15.37 -2.05 -11.45
CA LEU A 384 -14.45 -3.15 -11.16
C LEU A 384 -14.86 -3.94 -9.91
N VAL A 385 -15.62 -3.31 -9.02
CA VAL A 385 -16.06 -3.88 -7.75
C VAL A 385 -17.59 -4.01 -7.76
N ALA A 386 -18.05 -5.25 -7.91
CA ALA A 386 -19.47 -5.60 -7.89
C ALA A 386 -19.72 -6.78 -6.93
N PHE A 387 -20.76 -6.65 -6.11
CA PHE A 387 -21.22 -7.68 -5.19
C PHE A 387 -22.71 -7.94 -5.45
N THR A 388 -23.12 -9.22 -5.40
CA THR A 388 -24.53 -9.61 -5.57
C THR A 388 -25.34 -9.48 -4.29
N GLU A 389 -24.67 -9.53 -3.14
CA GLU A 389 -25.24 -9.42 -1.79
C GLU A 389 -24.38 -8.46 -0.95
N LYS A 390 -24.83 -8.11 0.27
CA LYS A 390 -24.04 -7.29 1.19
C LYS A 390 -22.74 -8.05 1.55
N PRO A 391 -21.55 -7.58 1.14
CA PRO A 391 -20.33 -8.34 1.30
C PRO A 391 -19.86 -8.36 2.76
N THR A 392 -19.23 -9.46 3.18
CA THR A 392 -18.41 -9.46 4.39
C THR A 392 -17.09 -8.73 4.17
N PRO A 393 -16.37 -8.31 5.22
CA PRO A 393 -15.05 -7.67 5.07
C PRO A 393 -14.04 -8.54 4.29
N GLN A 394 -14.10 -9.85 4.52
CA GLN A 394 -13.26 -10.82 3.80
C GLN A 394 -13.74 -11.03 2.35
N ASP A 395 -15.03 -10.88 2.03
CA ASP A 395 -15.51 -10.89 0.64
C ASP A 395 -14.96 -9.71 -0.16
N VAL A 396 -14.94 -8.52 0.44
CA VAL A 396 -14.32 -7.35 -0.19
C VAL A 396 -12.86 -7.63 -0.49
N THR A 397 -12.13 -8.16 0.48
CA THR A 397 -10.70 -8.48 0.31
C THR A 397 -10.48 -9.55 -0.76
N ARG A 398 -11.29 -10.62 -0.78
CA ARG A 398 -11.24 -11.63 -1.86
C ARG A 398 -11.48 -11.03 -3.24
N ASN A 399 -12.42 -10.08 -3.35
CA ASN A 399 -12.65 -9.35 -4.60
C ASN A 399 -11.40 -8.52 -5.00
N CYS A 400 -10.81 -7.75 -4.07
CA CYS A 400 -9.57 -7.02 -4.33
C CYS A 400 -8.43 -7.95 -4.79
N LEU A 401 -8.27 -9.09 -4.12
CA LEU A 401 -7.21 -10.06 -4.41
C LEU A 401 -7.37 -10.79 -5.75
N SER A 402 -8.56 -10.75 -6.37
CA SER A 402 -8.75 -11.29 -7.73
C SER A 402 -7.96 -10.50 -8.79
N CYS A 403 -7.78 -9.19 -8.57
CA CYS A 403 -6.99 -8.29 -9.42
C CYS A 403 -5.61 -7.96 -8.84
N HIS A 404 -5.46 -8.01 -7.51
CA HIS A 404 -4.23 -7.64 -6.79
C HIS A 404 -3.61 -8.80 -5.99
N PRO A 405 -3.41 -10.00 -6.55
CA PRO A 405 -2.91 -11.15 -5.79
C PRO A 405 -1.50 -10.93 -5.24
N THR A 406 -0.61 -10.29 -6.01
CA THR A 406 0.76 -9.98 -5.57
C THR A 406 0.77 -9.01 -4.39
N VAL A 407 -0.11 -7.99 -4.43
CA VAL A 407 -0.24 -7.03 -3.31
C VAL A 407 -0.62 -7.75 -2.03
N GLY A 408 -1.57 -8.69 -2.10
CA GLY A 408 -1.90 -9.55 -0.96
C GLY A 408 -0.65 -10.22 -0.38
N GLN A 409 0.17 -10.85 -1.24
CA GLN A 409 1.40 -11.54 -0.81
C GLN A 409 2.47 -10.60 -0.27
N ASP A 410 2.57 -9.37 -0.79
CA ASP A 410 3.50 -8.36 -0.30
C ASP A 410 3.11 -7.90 1.10
N VAL A 411 1.84 -7.58 1.32
CA VAL A 411 1.29 -7.14 2.63
C VAL A 411 1.56 -8.18 3.70
N LEU A 412 1.40 -9.49 3.41
CA LEU A 412 1.67 -10.57 4.36
C LEU A 412 3.12 -10.58 4.89
N LYS A 413 4.05 -9.91 4.22
CA LYS A 413 5.48 -9.83 4.62
C LYS A 413 5.83 -8.52 5.34
N THR A 414 4.86 -7.61 5.50
CA THR A 414 5.11 -6.27 6.05
C THR A 414 5.07 -6.24 7.57
N ALA A 415 5.70 -5.22 8.15
CA ALA A 415 5.64 -4.91 9.57
C ALA A 415 4.23 -4.51 10.03
N HIS A 416 3.44 -3.85 9.18
CA HIS A 416 2.06 -3.47 9.52
C HIS A 416 1.15 -4.70 9.68
N TRP A 417 1.34 -5.72 8.84
CA TRP A 417 0.63 -6.99 8.95
C TRP A 417 1.13 -7.83 10.12
N ASN A 418 2.44 -8.04 10.23
CA ASN A 418 2.98 -9.00 11.19
C ASN A 418 3.15 -8.41 12.60
N TRP A 419 3.21 -7.08 12.72
CA TRP A 419 3.69 -6.37 13.91
C TRP A 419 5.07 -6.86 14.39
N LYS A 420 5.86 -7.46 13.50
CA LYS A 420 7.25 -7.91 13.71
C LYS A 420 8.02 -7.74 12.41
N GLY A 421 9.34 -7.78 12.51
CA GLY A 421 10.25 -7.59 11.39
C GLY A 421 11.66 -7.32 11.89
N GLY A 422 12.56 -6.94 10.98
CA GLY A 422 13.93 -6.59 11.36
C GLY A 422 13.97 -5.41 12.32
N SER A 423 14.74 -5.54 13.40
CA SER A 423 14.85 -4.54 14.47
C SER A 423 16.22 -3.87 14.59
N PRO A 424 16.78 -3.31 13.50
CA PRO A 424 18.18 -2.83 13.41
C PRO A 424 18.51 -1.63 14.31
N THR A 425 17.53 -1.11 15.05
CA THR A 425 17.67 0.09 15.89
C THR A 425 17.41 -0.19 17.36
N LEU A 426 17.01 -1.43 17.69
CA LEU A 426 16.80 -1.84 19.06
C LEU A 426 18.11 -2.40 19.62
N LYS A 427 18.71 -1.66 20.55
CA LYS A 427 20.03 -1.98 21.11
C LYS A 427 20.01 -3.36 21.77
N GLY A 428 20.93 -4.23 21.38
CA GLY A 428 21.02 -5.63 21.83
C GLY A 428 20.14 -6.62 21.06
N TYR A 429 19.32 -6.14 20.12
CA TYR A 429 18.41 -6.94 19.29
C TYR A 429 18.53 -6.62 17.80
N GLU A 430 19.60 -5.95 17.37
CA GLU A 430 19.74 -5.33 16.05
C GLU A 430 19.54 -6.30 14.88
N HIS A 431 19.88 -7.57 15.07
CA HIS A 431 19.79 -8.62 14.04
C HIS A 431 18.58 -9.54 14.21
N ARG A 432 17.69 -9.23 15.15
CA ARG A 432 16.51 -10.05 15.46
C ARG A 432 15.33 -9.65 14.59
N ILE A 433 14.58 -10.65 14.16
CA ILE A 433 13.35 -10.52 13.34
C ILE A 433 12.09 -10.99 14.07
N ASP A 434 12.28 -11.63 15.21
CA ASP A 434 11.24 -12.24 16.03
C ASP A 434 10.71 -11.30 17.11
N VAL A 435 11.39 -10.18 17.38
CA VAL A 435 10.89 -9.15 18.30
C VAL A 435 9.66 -8.49 17.69
N SER A 436 8.50 -8.77 18.27
CA SER A 436 7.21 -8.23 17.85
C SER A 436 6.77 -7.07 18.73
N LEU A 437 5.82 -6.29 18.23
CA LEU A 437 5.10 -5.28 19.01
C LEU A 437 4.36 -5.92 20.20
N THR A 438 3.98 -7.20 20.10
CA THR A 438 3.35 -7.94 21.21
C THR A 438 4.31 -8.25 22.37
N MET A 439 5.62 -8.21 22.12
CA MET A 439 6.66 -8.34 23.16
C MET A 439 7.08 -6.99 23.76
N MET A 440 6.66 -5.85 23.18
CA MET A 440 7.02 -4.53 23.69
C MET A 440 6.15 -4.16 24.88
N VAL A 441 6.78 -3.58 25.91
CA VAL A 441 6.07 -2.98 27.04
C VAL A 441 6.01 -1.47 26.86
N ASN A 442 4.85 -0.87 27.09
CA ASN A 442 4.66 0.57 27.14
C ASN A 442 3.96 0.98 28.43
N ASN A 443 3.93 2.28 28.71
CA ASN A 443 3.27 2.84 29.88
C ASN A 443 1.90 3.47 29.55
N ALA A 444 1.35 3.15 28.39
CA ALA A 444 0.03 3.60 27.96
C ALA A 444 -1.03 2.52 28.22
N CYS A 445 -0.87 1.30 27.70
CA CYS A 445 -1.76 0.16 27.95
C CYS A 445 -0.99 -1.13 28.29
N PHE A 446 0.19 -1.02 28.89
CA PHE A 446 1.07 -2.11 29.33
C PHE A 446 1.67 -2.94 28.19
N ALA A 447 0.91 -3.87 27.63
CA ALA A 447 1.33 -4.74 26.53
C ALA A 447 0.13 -5.23 25.73
N ILE A 448 0.37 -5.53 24.45
CA ILE A 448 -0.66 -5.99 23.52
C ILE A 448 -1.11 -7.41 23.82
N GLY A 449 -0.19 -8.31 24.21
CA GLY A 449 -0.46 -9.75 24.36
C GLY A 449 -1.75 -10.07 25.13
N PRO A 450 -1.92 -9.56 26.37
CA PRO A 450 -3.13 -9.82 27.17
C PRO A 450 -4.42 -9.15 26.65
N ASN A 451 -4.30 -8.25 25.67
CA ASN A 451 -5.32 -7.29 25.26
C ASN A 451 -5.48 -7.20 23.73
N LEU A 452 -5.16 -8.28 23.02
CA LEU A 452 -5.07 -8.32 21.55
C LEU A 452 -6.33 -7.77 20.86
N GLN A 453 -7.51 -8.19 21.31
CA GLN A 453 -8.79 -7.81 20.72
C GLN A 453 -9.05 -6.30 20.69
N GLU A 454 -8.64 -5.57 21.73
CA GLU A 454 -8.74 -4.10 21.78
C GLU A 454 -7.67 -3.46 20.89
N CYS A 455 -6.45 -3.97 20.97
CA CYS A 455 -5.29 -3.41 20.26
C CYS A 455 -5.39 -3.60 18.74
N ALA A 456 -5.99 -4.70 18.30
CA ALA A 456 -6.19 -5.05 16.89
C ALA A 456 -7.18 -4.12 16.17
N SER A 457 -7.87 -3.22 16.89
CA SER A 457 -8.56 -2.08 16.28
C SER A 457 -7.63 -1.20 15.44
N CYS A 458 -6.33 -1.21 15.72
CA CYS A 458 -5.28 -0.52 14.93
C CYS A 458 -4.46 -1.46 14.05
N HIS A 459 -4.79 -2.75 13.99
CA HIS A 459 -4.13 -3.71 13.09
C HIS A 459 -4.74 -3.65 11.70
N ILE A 460 -3.98 -3.92 10.64
CA ILE A 460 -4.46 -3.89 9.25
C ILE A 460 -5.11 -5.22 8.83
N GLY A 461 -5.77 -5.91 9.75
CA GLY A 461 -6.42 -7.18 9.51
C GLY A 461 -7.73 -7.34 10.28
N TYR A 462 -8.52 -8.32 9.85
CA TYR A 462 -9.85 -8.61 10.38
C TYR A 462 -9.85 -9.81 11.31
N GLY A 463 -10.29 -9.63 12.56
CA GLY A 463 -10.60 -10.71 13.49
C GLY A 463 -9.42 -11.22 14.33
N TRP A 464 -8.39 -10.40 14.56
CA TRP A 464 -7.27 -10.79 15.42
C TRP A 464 -7.64 -10.65 16.91
N VAL A 465 -8.18 -11.73 17.47
CA VAL A 465 -8.64 -11.80 18.87
C VAL A 465 -7.78 -12.68 19.76
N ASP A 466 -7.08 -13.67 19.18
CA ASP A 466 -6.23 -14.61 19.91
C ASP A 466 -5.04 -15.13 19.06
N ALA A 467 -4.30 -16.08 19.61
CA ALA A 467 -3.14 -16.70 18.97
C ALA A 467 -3.48 -17.64 17.79
N LYS A 468 -4.76 -18.00 17.58
CA LYS A 468 -5.21 -18.84 16.47
C LYS A 468 -5.40 -18.05 15.17
N TYR A 469 -5.15 -16.74 15.21
CA TYR A 469 -5.24 -15.88 14.04
C TYR A 469 -4.33 -16.36 12.91
N ASP A 470 -4.91 -16.53 11.72
CA ASP A 470 -4.20 -17.03 10.56
C ASP A 470 -3.56 -15.87 9.77
N PHE A 471 -2.28 -15.63 10.03
CA PHE A 471 -1.44 -14.66 9.31
C PHE A 471 -1.11 -15.09 7.87
N ALA A 472 -1.37 -16.34 7.48
CA ALA A 472 -1.12 -16.83 6.13
C ALA A 472 -2.34 -16.64 5.20
N ASN A 473 -3.51 -16.35 5.75
CA ASN A 473 -4.73 -16.12 4.96
C ASN A 473 -4.83 -14.67 4.49
N PRO A 474 -4.62 -14.37 3.20
CA PRO A 474 -4.67 -13.01 2.68
C PRO A 474 -6.09 -12.41 2.69
N ALA A 475 -7.15 -13.22 2.79
CA ALA A 475 -8.51 -12.71 2.91
C ALA A 475 -8.76 -11.96 4.23
N ASN A 476 -7.87 -12.11 5.21
CA ASN A 476 -7.93 -11.39 6.48
C ASN A 476 -7.29 -9.99 6.43
N ILE A 477 -6.69 -9.59 5.31
CA ILE A 477 -6.10 -8.25 5.13
C ILE A 477 -7.22 -7.22 5.06
N ASP A 478 -7.07 -6.13 5.83
CA ASP A 478 -7.95 -4.98 5.71
C ASP A 478 -7.37 -3.99 4.68
N CYS A 479 -7.83 -4.10 3.43
CA CYS A 479 -7.45 -3.16 2.37
C CYS A 479 -8.07 -1.76 2.59
N LEU A 480 -9.24 -1.68 3.21
CA LEU A 480 -10.05 -0.45 3.26
C LEU A 480 -9.52 0.56 4.27
N VAL A 481 -8.91 0.11 5.37
CA VAL A 481 -8.37 1.00 6.42
C VAL A 481 -7.37 2.02 5.89
N CYS A 482 -6.61 1.68 4.85
CA CYS A 482 -5.66 2.58 4.21
C CYS A 482 -6.20 3.21 2.93
N HIS A 483 -7.06 2.51 2.19
CA HIS A 483 -7.45 2.91 0.83
C HIS A 483 -8.83 3.57 0.74
N ASP A 484 -9.60 3.67 1.81
CA ASP A 484 -10.84 4.44 1.81
C ASP A 484 -10.59 5.92 1.47
N THR A 485 -11.29 6.42 0.46
CA THR A 485 -11.32 7.86 0.11
C THR A 485 -12.64 8.54 0.44
N THR A 486 -13.64 7.79 0.93
CA THR A 486 -14.92 8.34 1.40
C THR A 486 -14.80 9.05 2.74
N GLY A 487 -13.80 8.68 3.55
CA GLY A 487 -13.62 9.20 4.91
C GLY A 487 -14.61 8.61 5.91
N THR A 488 -15.31 7.53 5.55
CA THR A 488 -16.36 6.91 6.38
C THR A 488 -15.95 5.59 7.01
N TYR A 489 -14.93 4.93 6.44
CA TYR A 489 -14.48 3.64 6.93
C TYR A 489 -13.93 3.76 8.36
N ARG A 490 -14.39 2.86 9.23
CA ARG A 490 -13.95 2.79 10.63
C ARG A 490 -14.06 1.36 11.14
N LYS A 491 -13.11 0.99 12.00
CA LYS A 491 -13.14 -0.27 12.75
C LYS A 491 -14.04 -0.15 13.97
N ASP A 492 -14.70 -1.25 14.33
CA ASP A 492 -15.45 -1.39 15.57
C ASP A 492 -14.46 -1.62 16.73
N PRO A 493 -14.35 -0.70 17.70
CA PRO A 493 -13.45 -0.85 18.84
C PRO A 493 -13.69 -2.15 19.61
N GLY A 494 -12.62 -2.82 20.02
CA GLY A 494 -12.73 -4.08 20.76
C GLY A 494 -13.28 -5.26 19.96
N LYS A 495 -13.38 -5.21 18.62
CA LYS A 495 -13.81 -6.35 17.77
C LYS A 495 -12.69 -6.98 16.95
N GLY A 496 -11.45 -6.90 17.43
CA GLY A 496 -10.32 -7.57 16.77
C GLY A 496 -10.02 -7.03 15.37
N GLY A 497 -10.34 -5.77 15.10
CA GLY A 497 -10.10 -5.13 13.80
C GLY A 497 -11.24 -5.26 12.78
N LEU A 498 -12.38 -5.84 13.14
CA LEU A 498 -13.56 -5.85 12.25
C LEU A 498 -14.12 -4.42 12.03
N PRO A 499 -14.64 -4.10 10.83
CA PRO A 499 -15.31 -2.84 10.57
C PRO A 499 -16.65 -2.72 11.30
N ASP A 500 -17.11 -1.49 11.52
CA ASP A 500 -18.45 -1.22 12.04
C ASP A 500 -19.52 -1.86 11.13
N PRO A 501 -20.42 -2.71 11.65
CA PRO A 501 -21.44 -3.41 10.85
C PRO A 501 -22.41 -2.48 10.10
N SER A 502 -22.52 -1.21 10.52
CA SER A 502 -23.36 -0.20 9.89
C SER A 502 -22.79 0.33 8.57
N LEU A 503 -21.54 0.01 8.22
CA LEU A 503 -20.89 0.53 7.03
C LEU A 503 -21.39 -0.13 5.75
N ASP A 504 -21.48 0.67 4.69
CA ASP A 504 -21.66 0.18 3.33
C ASP A 504 -20.28 -0.14 2.72
N LEU A 505 -19.82 -1.37 2.98
CA LEU A 505 -18.51 -1.83 2.51
C LEU A 505 -18.40 -1.88 0.98
N ALA A 506 -19.52 -2.08 0.27
CA ALA A 506 -19.53 -2.08 -1.19
C ALA A 506 -19.28 -0.68 -1.74
N ALA A 507 -20.01 0.33 -1.22
CA ALA A 507 -19.82 1.72 -1.62
C ALA A 507 -18.43 2.25 -1.28
N ILE A 508 -17.85 1.84 -0.14
CA ILE A 508 -16.47 2.18 0.23
C ILE A 508 -15.49 1.52 -0.74
N ALA A 509 -15.65 0.23 -1.03
CA ALA A 509 -14.77 -0.53 -1.92
C ALA A 509 -14.76 0.02 -3.36
N GLN A 510 -15.87 0.59 -3.84
CA GLN A 510 -15.96 1.25 -5.14
C GLN A 510 -15.22 2.60 -5.22
N LYS A 511 -14.90 3.20 -4.07
CA LYS A 511 -14.23 4.49 -3.94
C LYS A 511 -12.85 4.37 -3.29
N VAL A 512 -12.20 3.23 -3.45
CA VAL A 512 -10.82 3.06 -2.96
C VAL A 512 -9.85 3.90 -3.78
N GLY A 513 -8.75 4.30 -3.16
CA GLY A 513 -7.74 5.13 -3.80
C GLY A 513 -6.45 5.24 -3.02
N ARG A 514 -5.60 6.17 -3.45
CA ARG A 514 -4.33 6.46 -2.79
C ARG A 514 -4.59 6.92 -1.35
N PRO A 515 -3.87 6.38 -0.33
CA PRO A 515 -4.13 6.70 1.07
C PRO A 515 -4.09 8.21 1.37
N SER A 516 -5.04 8.65 2.18
CA SER A 516 -5.10 10.01 2.73
C SER A 516 -4.41 10.08 4.09
N ARG A 517 -4.10 11.29 4.57
CA ARG A 517 -3.58 11.48 5.93
C ARG A 517 -4.57 11.01 6.99
N GLN A 518 -5.87 11.16 6.73
CA GLN A 518 -6.93 10.67 7.62
C GLN A 518 -6.92 9.14 7.71
N ALA A 519 -6.69 8.43 6.60
CA ALA A 519 -6.60 6.96 6.60
C ALA A 519 -5.44 6.46 7.48
N CYS A 520 -4.25 7.04 7.35
CA CYS A 520 -3.13 6.77 8.27
C CYS A 520 -3.48 7.18 9.71
N GLY A 521 -4.11 8.34 9.85
CA GLY A 521 -4.53 8.95 11.11
C GLY A 521 -5.53 8.13 11.91
N SER A 522 -6.32 7.27 11.26
CA SER A 522 -7.30 6.38 11.91
C SER A 522 -6.69 5.55 13.05
N CYS A 523 -5.41 5.20 12.93
CA CYS A 523 -4.63 4.50 13.95
C CYS A 523 -3.55 5.41 14.58
N HIS A 524 -2.90 6.24 13.76
CA HIS A 524 -1.72 7.01 14.19
C HIS A 524 -2.05 8.28 15.01
N PHE A 525 -3.22 8.88 14.85
CA PHE A 525 -3.66 10.04 15.65
C PHE A 525 -4.32 9.62 16.98
N ALA A 526 -4.75 8.35 17.06
CA ALA A 526 -5.55 7.77 18.14
C ALA A 526 -4.90 6.51 18.74
N SER A 527 -3.61 6.56 19.05
CA SER A 527 -2.90 5.43 19.64
C SER A 527 -3.03 5.40 21.17
N ALA A 528 -3.30 4.22 21.75
CA ALA A 528 -3.45 3.92 23.20
C ALA A 528 -4.80 4.28 23.86
N GLY A 529 -5.89 4.07 23.12
CA GLY A 529 -7.26 4.06 23.66
C GLY A 529 -8.00 5.40 23.58
N ALA A 530 -7.34 6.45 23.09
CA ALA A 530 -7.98 7.71 22.70
C ALA A 530 -7.02 8.56 21.84
N ASN A 531 -7.58 9.57 21.17
CA ASN A 531 -6.80 10.66 20.58
C ASN A 531 -5.83 11.24 21.62
N TYR A 532 -4.66 11.68 21.16
CA TYR A 532 -3.71 12.48 21.94
C TYR A 532 -2.96 11.75 23.08
N THR A 533 -3.09 10.42 23.21
CA THR A 533 -2.56 9.70 24.39
C THR A 533 -1.15 9.13 24.25
N LYS A 534 -0.53 9.17 23.05
CA LYS A 534 0.80 8.57 22.82
C LYS A 534 1.81 9.48 22.11
N HIS A 535 1.41 10.16 21.04
CA HIS A 535 2.27 11.04 20.23
C HIS A 535 1.63 12.42 20.17
N GLY A 536 2.34 13.44 20.62
CA GLY A 536 1.90 14.83 20.67
C GLY A 536 2.18 15.60 19.39
N ASP A 537 3.00 15.06 18.48
CA ASP A 537 3.25 15.61 17.15
C ASP A 537 2.30 15.04 16.08
N LEU A 538 1.62 13.92 16.36
CA LEU A 538 0.63 13.29 15.48
C LEU A 538 -0.81 13.62 15.91
N GLU A 539 -1.22 14.85 15.65
CA GLU A 539 -2.53 15.36 16.01
C GLU A 539 -3.58 15.13 14.89
N PRO A 540 -4.87 14.89 15.21
CA PRO A 540 -5.96 14.81 14.25
C PRO A 540 -6.05 15.99 13.27
N ALA A 541 -5.60 17.17 13.69
CA ALA A 541 -5.49 18.35 12.82
C ALA A 541 -4.62 18.09 11.57
N LEU A 542 -3.70 17.12 11.61
CA LEU A 542 -2.89 16.72 10.46
C LEU A 542 -3.66 15.96 9.37
N ALA A 543 -4.92 15.58 9.60
CA ALA A 543 -5.77 15.08 8.51
C ALA A 543 -5.92 16.16 7.43
N ASP A 544 -6.24 17.39 7.84
CA ASP A 544 -6.29 18.58 6.99
C ASP A 544 -5.78 19.83 7.74
N PRO A 545 -4.46 19.99 7.84
CA PRO A 545 -3.87 21.05 8.66
C PRO A 545 -3.95 22.40 7.94
N PRO A 546 -4.14 23.51 8.70
CA PRO A 546 -3.90 24.86 8.20
C PRO A 546 -2.49 25.00 7.62
N ALA A 547 -2.30 25.94 6.68
CA ALA A 547 -1.03 26.08 5.95
C ALA A 547 0.20 26.16 6.87
N GLU A 548 0.14 26.97 7.92
CA GLU A 548 1.27 27.18 8.84
C GLU A 548 1.40 26.15 9.97
N PHE A 549 0.46 25.20 10.10
CA PHE A 549 0.47 24.20 11.17
C PHE A 549 1.56 23.14 10.96
N ASP A 550 1.81 22.79 9.70
CA ASP A 550 2.93 21.97 9.27
C ASP A 550 3.31 22.39 7.84
N MET A 551 4.57 22.71 7.57
CA MET A 551 5.00 23.17 6.25
C MET A 551 4.81 22.12 5.15
N HIS A 552 4.98 20.84 5.48
CA HIS A 552 4.87 19.76 4.51
C HIS A 552 3.41 19.40 4.28
N MET A 553 2.65 19.10 5.34
CA MET A 553 1.26 18.66 5.22
C MET A 553 0.28 19.82 5.06
N GLY A 554 0.55 20.97 5.68
CA GLY A 554 -0.31 22.16 5.65
C GLY A 554 -0.07 23.01 4.40
N THR A 555 1.15 23.50 4.22
CA THR A 555 1.50 24.39 3.09
C THR A 555 1.68 23.63 1.79
N LEU A 556 2.52 22.58 1.77
CA LEU A 556 2.80 21.81 0.55
C LEU A 556 1.74 20.72 0.26
N LYS A 557 0.77 20.54 1.16
CA LYS A 557 -0.31 19.55 1.06
C LYS A 557 0.19 18.11 0.87
N MET A 558 1.36 17.80 1.41
CA MET A 558 1.98 16.49 1.28
C MET A 558 1.16 15.38 1.95
N ARG A 559 1.17 14.19 1.35
CA ARG A 559 0.66 12.95 1.96
C ARG A 559 1.76 12.25 2.76
N CYS A 560 1.39 11.38 3.69
CA CYS A 560 2.35 10.66 4.54
C CYS A 560 3.40 9.90 3.70
N GLN A 561 2.95 9.19 2.67
CA GLN A 561 3.77 8.35 1.79
C GLN A 561 4.75 9.10 0.89
N GLU A 562 4.66 10.43 0.80
CA GLU A 562 5.65 11.23 0.08
C GLU A 562 6.95 11.36 0.87
N CYS A 563 6.87 11.25 2.20
CA CYS A 563 8.02 11.15 3.09
C CYS A 563 8.29 9.67 3.46
N HIS A 564 7.24 8.99 3.92
CA HIS A 564 7.20 7.55 4.22
C HIS A 564 7.10 6.73 2.93
N THR A 565 8.13 6.82 2.08
CA THR A 565 8.12 6.16 0.77
C THR A 565 7.82 4.67 0.90
N THR A 566 6.86 4.21 0.12
CA THR A 566 6.34 2.84 0.16
C THR A 566 6.78 2.08 -1.08
N THR A 567 7.31 0.87 -0.89
CA THR A 567 7.63 -0.05 -1.98
C THR A 567 7.14 -1.44 -1.58
N GLU A 568 6.38 -2.11 -2.44
CA GLU A 568 5.78 -3.44 -2.12
C GLU A 568 5.02 -3.42 -0.77
N HIS A 569 4.25 -2.35 -0.52
CA HIS A 569 3.53 -2.11 0.74
C HIS A 569 4.40 -2.01 2.02
N ARG A 570 5.72 -2.08 1.91
CA ARG A 570 6.66 -1.78 3.00
C ARG A 570 6.77 -0.27 3.14
N ILE A 571 6.38 0.25 4.29
CA ILE A 571 6.29 1.70 4.53
C ILE A 571 7.54 2.14 5.28
N ALA A 572 8.37 2.98 4.65
CA ALA A 572 9.58 3.48 5.29
C ALA A 572 9.27 4.26 6.58
N GLY A 573 9.99 4.00 7.65
CA GLY A 573 9.77 4.65 8.94
C GLY A 573 10.46 3.91 10.07
N MET A 574 10.80 4.64 11.13
CA MET A 574 11.43 4.10 12.33
C MET A 574 10.71 4.63 13.56
N SER A 575 10.05 3.73 14.30
CA SER A 575 9.32 4.09 15.50
C SER A 575 10.14 3.88 16.77
N MET A 576 10.01 4.80 17.73
CA MET A 576 10.49 4.60 19.10
C MET A 576 9.64 3.60 19.90
N SER A 577 8.52 3.13 19.36
CA SER A 577 7.58 2.21 20.02
C SER A 577 7.44 0.85 19.34
N ALA A 578 7.84 0.73 18.07
CA ALA A 578 7.76 -0.52 17.33
C ALA A 578 9.17 -1.05 17.02
N PRO A 579 9.39 -2.37 17.07
CA PRO A 579 10.71 -2.94 16.82
C PRO A 579 11.06 -2.97 15.32
N ALA A 580 10.08 -3.24 14.46
CA ALA A 580 10.28 -3.43 13.04
C ALA A 580 10.57 -2.10 12.31
N VAL A 581 11.52 -2.14 11.37
CA VAL A 581 11.91 -0.99 10.53
C VAL A 581 11.91 -1.42 9.07
N GLU A 582 11.15 -0.71 8.23
CA GLU A 582 10.98 -1.00 6.79
C GLU A 582 11.55 0.10 5.88
N GLY A 583 12.42 0.94 6.44
CA GLY A 583 13.08 2.04 5.75
C GLY A 583 13.35 3.18 6.72
N ARG A 584 14.06 4.22 6.27
CA ARG A 584 14.32 5.41 7.09
C ARG A 584 13.77 6.65 6.40
N VAL A 585 13.16 7.50 7.20
CA VAL A 585 12.76 8.86 6.83
C VAL A 585 13.82 9.82 7.40
N ARG A 586 14.24 10.79 6.58
CA ARG A 586 15.28 11.77 6.92
C ARG A 586 15.02 13.07 6.16
N CYS A 587 15.17 14.21 6.83
CA CYS A 587 15.01 15.54 6.21
C CYS A 587 15.97 15.73 5.03
N GLU A 588 17.20 15.19 5.15
CA GLU A 588 18.25 15.36 4.16
C GLU A 588 17.93 14.68 2.82
N LYS A 589 16.96 13.77 2.78
CA LYS A 589 16.46 13.17 1.53
C LYS A 589 15.81 14.22 0.62
N CYS A 590 15.20 15.27 1.20
CA CYS A 590 14.51 16.35 0.49
C CYS A 590 15.22 17.72 0.59
N HIS A 591 16.11 17.91 1.57
CA HIS A 591 16.79 19.18 1.83
C HIS A 591 18.32 19.16 1.68
N GLY A 592 18.94 17.98 1.52
CA GLY A 592 20.40 17.83 1.51
C GLY A 592 21.04 18.00 2.90
N GLN A 593 22.37 17.99 2.95
CA GLN A 593 23.13 18.07 4.22
C GLN A 593 23.32 19.51 4.72
N ASN A 594 23.20 20.51 3.84
CA ASN A 594 23.46 21.93 4.13
C ASN A 594 22.26 22.79 3.71
N PRO A 595 21.12 22.68 4.43
CA PRO A 595 19.85 23.25 3.97
C PRO A 595 19.77 24.78 4.07
N HIS A 596 20.58 25.45 4.90
CA HIS A 596 20.40 26.88 5.24
C HIS A 596 21.00 27.87 4.24
N GLY A 597 21.78 27.41 3.27
CA GLY A 597 22.31 28.25 2.18
C GLY A 597 23.82 28.05 2.00
N VAL A 598 24.30 28.27 0.79
CA VAL A 598 25.75 28.29 0.49
C VAL A 598 26.35 29.70 0.60
N ALA A 599 25.52 30.73 0.80
CA ALA A 599 25.95 32.12 0.83
C ALA A 599 25.76 32.73 2.23
N GLY A 600 26.70 33.58 2.63
CA GLY A 600 26.68 34.27 3.91
C GLY A 600 27.35 33.50 5.04
N VAL A 601 27.58 34.23 6.12
CA VAL A 601 28.27 33.76 7.32
C VAL A 601 27.28 32.98 8.20
N LEU A 602 26.06 33.50 8.36
CA LEU A 602 24.97 32.82 9.08
C LEU A 602 24.63 31.43 8.52
N SER A 603 24.44 31.28 7.20
CA SER A 603 24.01 29.99 6.64
C SER A 603 25.01 28.88 6.92
N ARG A 604 26.32 29.18 6.78
CA ARG A 604 27.39 28.26 7.15
C ARG A 604 27.38 27.90 8.64
N HIS A 605 27.05 28.87 9.50
CA HIS A 605 26.91 28.64 10.94
C HIS A 605 25.79 27.64 11.28
N LEU A 606 24.64 27.79 10.63
CA LEU A 606 23.48 26.92 10.84
C LEU A 606 23.73 25.52 10.24
N ASP A 607 24.40 25.43 9.10
CA ASP A 607 24.81 24.14 8.53
C ASP A 607 25.85 23.42 9.43
N ASP A 608 26.76 24.15 10.08
CA ASP A 608 27.64 23.58 11.11
C ASP A 608 26.84 23.01 12.30
N HIS A 609 25.71 23.62 12.67
CA HIS A 609 24.83 23.10 13.73
C HIS A 609 24.20 21.76 13.37
N VAL A 610 23.84 21.53 12.09
CA VAL A 610 23.22 20.27 11.63
C VAL A 610 24.12 19.05 11.93
N ARG A 611 25.42 19.27 12.18
CA ARG A 611 26.34 18.20 12.62
C ARG A 611 26.05 17.68 14.02
N ALA A 612 25.56 18.53 14.93
CA ALA A 612 25.26 18.20 16.34
C ALA A 612 23.78 18.30 16.70
N VAL A 613 22.97 19.01 15.93
CA VAL A 613 21.57 19.31 16.22
C VAL A 613 20.72 18.81 15.07
N ALA A 614 19.70 18.00 15.37
CA ALA A 614 18.76 17.52 14.37
C ALA A 614 17.91 18.67 13.80
N CYS A 615 17.46 18.55 12.55
CA CYS A 615 16.58 19.54 11.92
C CYS A 615 15.31 19.74 12.74
N GLU A 616 14.74 18.65 13.23
CA GLU A 616 13.54 18.60 14.06
C GLU A 616 13.67 19.47 15.33
N THR A 617 14.86 19.54 15.93
CA THR A 617 15.10 20.32 17.16
C THR A 617 14.82 21.81 16.96
N CYS A 618 15.25 22.36 15.82
CA CYS A 618 15.05 23.77 15.49
C CYS A 618 13.69 24.03 14.84
N HIS A 619 13.19 23.08 14.06
CA HIS A 619 12.02 23.26 13.21
C HIS A 619 10.71 22.74 13.81
N ILE A 620 10.73 22.10 14.99
CA ILE A 620 9.55 21.67 15.73
C ILE A 620 9.63 22.23 17.16
N PRO A 621 9.35 23.53 17.34
CA PRO A 621 9.55 24.21 18.63
C PRO A 621 8.54 23.78 19.70
N PHE A 622 7.37 23.28 19.30
CA PHE A 622 6.31 22.83 20.20
C PHE A 622 5.57 21.63 19.63
N ILE A 623 5.06 20.78 20.52
CA ILE A 623 4.12 19.70 20.21
C ILE A 623 2.78 19.95 20.91
N ALA A 624 1.76 19.16 20.56
CA ALA A 624 0.41 19.27 21.12
C ALA A 624 -0.16 20.68 20.91
N ASN A 625 -0.01 21.21 19.68
CA ASN A 625 -0.33 22.58 19.34
C ASN A 625 -1.84 22.82 19.25
N ALA A 626 -2.59 21.93 18.58
CA ALA A 626 -4.04 22.05 18.44
C ALA A 626 -4.78 21.40 19.62
N SER A 627 -4.25 20.29 20.13
CA SER A 627 -4.92 19.38 21.05
C SER A 627 -4.01 18.99 22.22
N PRO A 628 -4.53 18.91 23.46
CA PRO A 628 -3.74 18.47 24.61
C PRO A 628 -3.30 17.00 24.48
N THR A 629 -2.07 16.68 24.85
CA THR A 629 -1.55 15.31 24.91
C THR A 629 -1.42 14.81 26.35
N LEU A 630 -1.56 13.50 26.55
CA LEU A 630 -1.38 12.86 27.85
C LEU A 630 0.11 12.86 28.22
N LEU A 631 0.42 13.35 29.43
CA LEU A 631 1.79 13.40 29.97
C LEU A 631 2.02 12.38 31.07
N ARG A 632 0.99 12.13 31.87
CA ARG A 632 1.07 11.16 32.95
C ARG A 632 -0.23 10.38 33.13
N ARG A 633 -0.09 9.07 33.37
CA ARG A 633 -1.17 8.17 33.82
C ARG A 633 -0.80 7.48 35.14
N ASP A 634 -1.64 7.58 36.15
CA ASP A 634 -1.39 6.96 37.46
C ASP A 634 -2.42 5.87 37.77
N TYR A 635 -2.07 4.63 37.41
CA TYR A 635 -2.93 3.45 37.61
C TYR A 635 -3.09 3.06 39.08
N SER A 636 -2.23 3.53 39.98
CA SER A 636 -2.38 3.26 41.43
C SER A 636 -3.67 3.86 42.01
N GLN A 637 -4.24 4.84 41.30
CA GLN A 637 -5.47 5.51 41.69
C GLN A 637 -6.73 4.95 41.03
N ALA A 638 -6.60 3.99 40.09
CA ALA A 638 -7.72 3.44 39.32
C ALA A 638 -8.71 2.63 40.19
N GLY A 639 -9.91 2.39 39.65
CA GLY A 639 -10.96 1.58 40.28
C GLY A 639 -11.89 2.33 41.24
N LYS A 640 -11.57 3.58 41.61
CA LYS A 640 -12.41 4.39 42.52
C LYS A 640 -13.50 5.14 41.76
N ASP A 641 -14.70 5.20 42.31
CA ASP A 641 -15.73 6.12 41.82
C ASP A 641 -15.42 7.53 42.30
N ARG A 642 -15.22 8.46 41.36
CA ARG A 642 -14.93 9.87 41.62
C ARG A 642 -15.85 10.76 40.77
N PRO A 643 -16.20 11.96 41.24
CA PRO A 643 -16.89 12.94 40.40
C PRO A 643 -16.09 13.23 39.12
N LYS A 644 -16.79 13.42 38.00
CA LYS A 644 -16.14 13.86 36.75
C LYS A 644 -15.51 15.23 36.96
N GLN A 645 -14.21 15.31 36.74
CA GLN A 645 -13.46 16.55 36.80
C GLN A 645 -12.65 16.69 35.52
N VAL A 646 -12.54 17.93 35.05
CA VAL A 646 -11.76 18.29 33.88
C VAL A 646 -10.69 19.30 34.26
N ASP A 647 -9.58 19.29 33.55
CA ASP A 647 -8.53 20.28 33.70
C ASP A 647 -8.84 21.58 32.92
N ARG A 648 -7.88 22.50 32.91
CA ARG A 648 -7.98 23.78 32.19
C ARG A 648 -8.17 23.65 30.68
N TYR A 649 -7.95 22.47 30.10
CA TYR A 649 -8.10 22.18 28.69
C TYR A 649 -9.40 21.42 28.38
N GLY A 650 -10.24 21.16 29.38
CA GLY A 650 -11.45 20.36 29.24
C GLY A 650 -11.20 18.85 29.21
N MET A 651 -9.99 18.40 29.56
CA MET A 651 -9.62 16.98 29.54
C MET A 651 -9.87 16.33 30.90
N PRO A 652 -10.31 15.05 30.96
CA PRO A 652 -10.58 14.40 32.23
C PRO A 652 -9.31 14.26 33.08
N THR A 653 -9.36 14.68 34.34
CA THR A 653 -8.25 14.51 35.30
C THR A 653 -8.22 13.11 35.91
N TYR A 654 -9.28 12.33 35.72
CA TYR A 654 -9.43 10.98 36.23
C TYR A 654 -10.35 10.16 35.33
N ASP A 655 -10.00 8.90 35.09
CA ASP A 655 -10.86 7.89 34.48
C ASP A 655 -10.80 6.63 35.37
N LYS A 656 -11.95 6.06 35.74
CA LYS A 656 -12.01 4.88 36.62
C LYS A 656 -11.15 3.72 36.11
N ARG A 657 -11.02 3.58 34.79
CA ARG A 657 -10.23 2.53 34.11
C ARG A 657 -8.73 2.78 34.14
N PHE A 658 -8.30 4.03 34.22
CA PHE A 658 -6.90 4.45 34.00
C PHE A 658 -6.27 5.15 35.21
N GLY A 659 -7.07 5.54 36.20
CA GLY A 659 -6.64 6.32 37.35
C GLY A 659 -6.52 7.80 37.05
N ALA A 660 -5.55 8.48 37.68
CA ALA A 660 -5.36 9.92 37.49
C ALA A 660 -4.63 10.22 36.18
N LEU A 661 -5.02 11.30 35.51
CA LEU A 661 -4.54 11.72 34.20
C LEU A 661 -4.02 13.14 34.26
N THR A 662 -2.87 13.40 33.64
CA THR A 662 -2.29 14.73 33.51
C THR A 662 -2.05 15.04 32.04
N TRP A 663 -2.58 16.17 31.58
CA TRP A 663 -2.51 16.59 30.19
C TRP A 663 -1.67 17.86 30.05
N GLY A 664 -1.09 18.04 28.87
CA GLY A 664 -0.39 19.26 28.50
C GLY A 664 -0.68 19.65 27.06
N LYS A 665 -0.66 20.95 26.78
CA LYS A 665 -0.88 21.51 25.45
C LYS A 665 0.20 22.55 25.17
N HIS A 666 0.65 22.64 23.93
CA HIS A 666 1.69 23.56 23.45
C HIS A 666 3.00 23.42 24.25
N LEU A 667 3.59 22.23 24.18
CA LEU A 667 4.68 21.80 25.05
C LEU A 667 6.02 21.90 24.34
N VAL A 668 7.05 22.34 25.08
CA VAL A 668 8.44 22.27 24.63
C VAL A 668 8.91 20.81 24.69
N PRO A 669 9.46 20.25 23.61
CA PRO A 669 10.03 18.91 23.63
C PRO A 669 11.20 18.79 24.60
N THR A 670 11.46 17.56 25.07
CA THR A 670 12.71 17.23 25.78
C THR A 670 13.80 16.94 24.76
N TYR A 671 14.97 17.56 24.91
CA TYR A 671 16.08 17.41 23.96
C TYR A 671 17.14 16.45 24.49
N LEU A 672 17.45 15.40 23.73
CA LEU A 672 18.41 14.35 24.11
C LEU A 672 19.32 13.99 22.94
N TRP A 673 20.52 13.48 23.26
CA TRP A 673 21.39 12.88 22.25
C TRP A 673 20.78 11.58 21.71
N TYR A 674 20.78 11.44 20.39
CA TYR A 674 20.24 10.27 19.69
C TYR A 674 21.10 9.94 18.46
N ASP A 675 21.56 8.69 18.38
CA ASP A 675 22.36 8.16 17.26
C ASP A 675 21.56 7.32 16.25
N GLY A 676 20.24 7.26 16.42
CA GLY A 676 19.36 6.42 15.62
C GLY A 676 19.12 5.02 16.22
N THR A 677 19.60 4.74 17.43
CA THR A 677 19.32 3.51 18.18
C THR A 677 18.64 3.79 19.52
N ARG A 678 17.88 2.83 20.03
CA ARG A 678 17.09 2.96 21.26
C ARG A 678 17.18 1.71 22.13
N THR A 679 16.97 1.87 23.42
CA THR A 679 16.65 0.76 24.32
C THR A 679 15.13 0.53 24.35
N ALA A 680 14.70 -0.68 24.71
CA ALA A 680 13.30 -0.96 25.04
C ALA A 680 13.20 -2.06 26.10
N SER A 681 12.17 -1.99 26.95
CA SER A 681 11.77 -3.07 27.84
C SER A 681 10.88 -4.07 27.11
N LEU A 682 11.23 -5.35 27.23
CA LEU A 682 10.45 -6.47 26.74
C LEU A 682 9.58 -7.08 27.85
N VAL A 683 8.55 -7.81 27.43
CA VAL A 683 7.74 -8.66 28.31
C VAL A 683 8.66 -9.63 29.06
N GLY A 684 8.61 -9.59 30.39
CA GLY A 684 9.40 -10.46 31.28
C GLY A 684 10.73 -9.88 31.74
N ASP A 685 11.15 -8.72 31.25
CA ASP A 685 12.37 -8.06 31.71
C ASP A 685 12.29 -7.70 33.20
N LYS A 686 13.42 -7.88 33.89
CA LYS A 686 13.57 -7.49 35.29
C LYS A 686 13.66 -5.97 35.40
N ILE A 687 13.07 -5.43 36.46
CA ILE A 687 13.10 -4.02 36.79
C ILE A 687 13.73 -3.77 38.16
N ASP A 688 14.23 -2.56 38.34
CA ASP A 688 14.57 -2.01 39.66
C ASP A 688 13.48 -1.01 40.09
N PRO A 689 12.63 -1.34 41.08
CA PRO A 689 11.57 -0.44 41.53
C PRO A 689 12.08 0.71 42.41
N ALA A 690 13.38 0.79 42.74
CA ALA A 690 13.96 1.88 43.53
C ALA A 690 14.09 3.19 42.74
N SER A 691 14.01 3.14 41.42
CA SER A 691 14.05 4.31 40.54
C SER A 691 13.03 4.20 39.39
N PRO A 692 12.68 5.31 38.73
CA PRO A 692 11.77 5.25 37.59
C PRO A 692 12.30 4.33 36.48
N VAL A 693 11.50 3.36 36.06
CA VAL A 693 11.88 2.40 35.00
C VAL A 693 11.74 3.04 33.63
N ILE A 694 12.81 3.02 32.84
CA ILE A 694 12.82 3.58 31.49
C ILE A 694 12.43 2.50 30.48
N LEU A 695 11.23 2.61 29.92
CA LEU A 695 10.66 1.58 29.02
C LEU A 695 11.18 1.66 27.59
N SER A 696 11.49 2.87 27.12
CA SER A 696 12.10 3.10 25.80
C SER A 696 12.80 4.43 25.84
N ALA A 697 14.10 4.47 25.51
CA ALA A 697 14.88 5.70 25.50
C ALA A 697 15.81 5.76 24.28
N PRO A 698 16.06 6.98 23.75
CA PRO A 698 17.10 7.17 22.75
C PRO A 698 18.47 6.84 23.32
N VAL A 699 19.32 6.24 22.51
CA VAL A 699 20.73 6.02 22.81
C VAL A 699 21.53 7.11 22.11
N GLY A 700 22.44 7.72 22.84
CA GLY A 700 23.34 8.73 22.32
C GLY A 700 24.03 9.47 23.44
N GLU A 701 25.19 10.03 23.13
CA GLU A 701 25.91 10.91 24.04
C GLU A 701 26.70 11.94 23.24
N LYS A 702 27.15 12.99 23.92
CA LYS A 702 27.93 14.07 23.31
C LYS A 702 29.16 13.58 22.55
N ARG A 703 29.85 12.55 23.03
CA ARG A 703 31.09 12.06 22.40
C ARG A 703 30.85 11.17 21.18
N ASN A 704 29.64 10.63 21.01
CA ASN A 704 29.33 9.74 19.90
C ASN A 704 29.19 10.55 18.58
N PRO A 705 30.11 10.40 17.61
CA PRO A 705 30.13 11.18 16.36
C PRO A 705 28.84 11.08 15.53
N SER A 706 28.08 10.00 15.68
CA SER A 706 26.80 9.77 14.97
C SER A 706 25.59 10.36 15.70
N ALA A 707 25.73 10.72 16.98
CA ALA A 707 24.62 11.28 17.75
C ALA A 707 24.41 12.77 17.47
N ARG A 708 23.14 13.17 17.32
CA ARG A 708 22.68 14.56 17.30
C ARG A 708 21.65 14.80 18.40
N ILE A 709 21.41 16.05 18.76
CA ILE A 709 20.37 16.44 19.72
C ILE A 709 19.02 16.43 18.99
N TYR A 710 18.10 15.59 19.45
CA TYR A 710 16.75 15.39 18.88
C TYR A 710 15.66 15.77 19.90
N PRO A 711 14.47 16.21 19.44
CA PRO A 711 13.31 16.44 20.29
C PRO A 711 12.53 15.15 20.59
N PHE A 712 12.09 15.01 21.83
CA PHE A 712 11.29 13.88 22.32
C PHE A 712 10.12 14.34 23.17
N GLN A 713 9.01 13.64 23.09
CA GLN A 713 7.96 13.66 24.10
C GLN A 713 8.26 12.61 25.17
N VAL A 714 8.08 12.99 26.44
CA VAL A 714 8.16 12.06 27.57
C VAL A 714 6.76 11.79 28.07
N HIS A 715 6.38 10.52 28.10
CA HIS A 715 5.18 10.05 28.79
C HIS A 715 5.60 9.29 30.05
N ALA A 716 4.99 9.64 31.19
CA ALA A 716 5.22 8.97 32.45
C ALA A 716 4.01 8.14 32.88
N ALA A 717 4.21 7.06 33.62
CA ALA A 717 3.10 6.41 34.31
C ALA A 717 3.50 5.77 35.62
N VAL A 718 2.52 5.58 36.49
CA VAL A 718 2.63 4.67 37.64
C VAL A 718 1.87 3.41 37.27
N GLN A 719 2.56 2.30 37.05
CA GLN A 719 1.98 1.04 36.57
C GLN A 719 2.28 -0.14 37.49
N PRO A 720 1.44 -1.18 37.49
CA PRO A 720 1.64 -2.32 38.37
C PRO A 720 2.88 -3.15 37.98
N TYR A 721 3.50 -3.75 38.99
CA TYR A 721 4.59 -4.72 38.83
C TYR A 721 4.48 -5.84 39.88
N ASP A 722 5.03 -7.01 39.57
CA ASP A 722 5.13 -8.13 40.50
C ASP A 722 6.28 -7.89 41.49
N THR A 723 5.98 -7.80 42.79
CA THR A 723 6.95 -7.36 43.81
C THR A 723 8.00 -8.42 44.13
N GLU A 724 7.67 -9.71 43.99
CA GLU A 724 8.61 -10.80 44.25
C GLU A 724 9.47 -11.10 43.02
N LYS A 725 8.85 -11.12 41.84
CA LYS A 725 9.56 -11.38 40.59
C LYS A 725 10.26 -10.15 40.04
N LYS A 726 9.93 -8.94 40.49
CA LYS A 726 10.50 -7.67 39.98
C LYS A 726 10.40 -7.56 38.46
N ILE A 727 9.22 -7.81 37.92
CA ILE A 727 8.89 -7.64 36.49
C ILE A 727 7.62 -6.80 36.39
N LEU A 728 7.47 -6.04 35.31
CA LEU A 728 6.24 -5.27 35.08
C LEU A 728 5.05 -6.23 34.94
N ALA A 729 3.94 -5.87 35.58
CA ALA A 729 2.73 -6.67 35.54
C ALA A 729 1.96 -6.35 34.25
N LEU A 730 1.41 -7.39 33.64
CA LEU A 730 0.74 -7.29 32.34
C LEU A 730 -0.74 -7.67 32.52
N PRO A 731 -1.58 -6.75 33.02
CA PRO A 731 -2.97 -7.04 33.33
C PRO A 731 -3.82 -7.21 32.07
N LYS A 732 -4.80 -8.10 32.14
CA LYS A 732 -5.92 -8.16 31.19
C LYS A 732 -6.90 -7.02 31.48
N LEU A 733 -7.20 -6.21 30.47
CA LEU A 733 -8.01 -5.00 30.57
C LEU A 733 -9.44 -5.24 30.06
N LEU A 734 -9.56 -5.64 28.79
CA LEU A 734 -10.85 -5.93 28.14
C LEU A 734 -11.46 -7.19 28.78
N ASP A 735 -12.68 -7.07 29.31
CA ASP A 735 -13.36 -8.09 30.12
C ASP A 735 -12.54 -8.57 31.34
N GLY A 736 -11.62 -7.73 31.81
CA GLY A 736 -10.79 -7.94 32.99
C GLY A 736 -10.88 -6.72 33.90
N TYR A 737 -9.76 -6.00 34.07
CA TYR A 737 -9.69 -4.88 35.00
C TYR A 737 -10.77 -3.80 34.74
N TRP A 738 -11.13 -3.51 33.49
CA TRP A 738 -12.13 -2.47 33.19
C TRP A 738 -13.56 -2.83 33.57
N VAL A 739 -13.83 -4.10 33.90
CA VAL A 739 -15.13 -4.59 34.36
C VAL A 739 -15.07 -4.89 35.86
N ASP A 740 -14.10 -5.68 36.27
CA ASP A 740 -14.02 -6.21 37.64
C ASP A 740 -13.35 -5.23 38.61
N PHE A 741 -12.52 -4.31 38.11
CA PHE A 741 -11.68 -3.40 38.89
C PHE A 741 -10.80 -4.11 39.94
N ASP A 742 -10.45 -5.38 39.71
CA ASP A 742 -9.55 -6.20 40.53
C ASP A 742 -8.18 -6.35 39.84
N TRP A 743 -7.17 -5.68 40.41
CA TRP A 743 -5.79 -5.75 39.90
C TRP A 743 -5.19 -7.16 40.01
N SER A 744 -5.43 -7.88 41.10
CA SER A 744 -4.79 -9.17 41.32
C SER A 744 -5.29 -10.20 40.30
N LYS A 745 -6.62 -10.25 40.09
CA LYS A 745 -7.24 -11.10 39.07
C LYS A 745 -6.78 -10.71 37.67
N ALA A 746 -6.83 -9.43 37.32
CA ALA A 746 -6.42 -8.96 35.99
C ALA A 746 -4.95 -9.26 35.68
N ILE A 747 -4.05 -9.09 36.66
CA ILE A 747 -2.63 -9.43 36.52
C ILE A 747 -2.45 -10.95 36.38
N ALA A 748 -3.12 -11.76 37.19
CA ALA A 748 -3.04 -13.21 37.10
C ALA A 748 -3.46 -13.71 35.71
N ASP A 749 -4.60 -13.22 35.19
CA ASP A 749 -5.12 -13.60 33.89
C ASP A 749 -4.20 -13.14 32.75
N GLY A 750 -3.73 -11.89 32.79
CA GLY A 750 -2.91 -11.34 31.73
C GLY A 750 -1.50 -11.93 31.69
N MET A 751 -0.86 -12.13 32.85
CA MET A 751 0.45 -12.79 32.93
C MET A 751 0.37 -14.24 32.43
N LYS A 752 -0.71 -14.96 32.76
CA LYS A 752 -0.95 -16.32 32.27
C LYS A 752 -1.06 -16.37 30.74
N GLN A 753 -1.71 -15.40 30.10
CA GLN A 753 -1.84 -15.35 28.64
C GLN A 753 -0.50 -15.19 27.91
N VAL A 754 0.47 -14.54 28.52
CA VAL A 754 1.83 -14.37 27.97
C VAL A 754 2.84 -15.37 28.53
N GLY A 755 2.37 -16.41 29.23
CA GLY A 755 3.22 -17.48 29.77
C GLY A 755 4.11 -17.05 30.94
N LEU A 756 3.80 -15.94 31.62
CA LEU A 756 4.51 -15.48 32.80
C LEU A 756 3.79 -15.92 34.08
N ALA A 757 4.57 -16.34 35.08
CA ALA A 757 4.04 -16.62 36.41
C ALA A 757 3.82 -15.32 37.19
N TYR A 758 2.71 -15.22 37.91
CA TYR A 758 2.43 -14.16 38.87
C TYR A 758 2.63 -14.69 40.29
N SER A 759 3.32 -13.92 41.15
CA SER A 759 3.58 -14.29 42.56
C SER A 759 2.34 -14.19 43.45
N GLY A 760 1.27 -13.54 42.99
CA GLY A 760 0.13 -13.19 43.81
C GLY A 760 0.27 -11.84 44.52
N LYS A 761 1.42 -11.17 44.41
CA LYS A 761 1.66 -9.85 45.00
C LYS A 761 2.07 -8.83 43.94
N TYR A 762 1.45 -7.66 44.00
CA TYR A 762 1.77 -6.55 43.13
C TYR A 762 2.03 -5.27 43.92
N GLY A 763 2.75 -4.35 43.29
CA GLY A 763 2.95 -2.99 43.72
C GLY A 763 2.89 -2.06 42.52
N PHE A 764 3.17 -0.78 42.71
CA PHE A 764 3.22 0.19 41.62
C PHE A 764 4.61 0.82 41.53
N VAL A 765 5.05 1.07 40.30
CA VAL A 765 6.36 1.67 40.00
C VAL A 765 6.19 2.79 38.98
N GLU A 766 6.98 3.84 39.12
CA GLU A 766 7.04 4.91 38.11
C GLU A 766 7.81 4.43 36.88
N THR A 767 7.30 4.79 35.70
CA THR A 767 7.86 4.45 34.41
C THR A 767 7.92 5.67 33.51
N ARG A 768 8.88 5.70 32.59
CA ARG A 768 9.00 6.75 31.57
C ARG A 768 9.24 6.13 30.20
N MET A 769 8.66 6.74 29.18
CA MET A 769 8.80 6.34 27.79
C MET A 769 9.03 7.57 26.94
N TYR A 770 10.00 7.49 26.04
CA TYR A 770 10.36 8.56 25.11
C TYR A 770 9.84 8.24 23.71
N SER A 771 9.10 9.19 23.14
CA SER A 771 8.64 9.17 21.74
C SER A 771 9.37 10.27 20.98
N ALA A 772 9.99 9.93 19.85
CA ALA A 772 10.64 10.92 19.00
C ALA A 772 9.58 11.82 18.32
N VAL A 773 9.93 13.09 18.11
CA VAL A 773 9.08 14.12 17.52
C VAL A 773 9.58 14.41 16.11
N HIS A 774 8.73 14.26 15.09
CA HIS A 774 9.11 14.40 13.68
C HIS A 774 8.15 15.23 12.83
N HIS A 775 6.95 15.54 13.32
CA HIS A 775 5.91 16.28 12.58
C HIS A 775 5.65 17.67 13.19
N GLN A 776 4.85 18.49 12.50
CA GLN A 776 4.53 19.88 12.85
C GLN A 776 5.71 20.82 12.61
N VAL A 777 6.39 20.62 11.49
CA VAL A 777 7.50 21.48 11.06
C VAL A 777 6.96 22.87 10.77
N VAL A 778 7.45 23.88 11.50
CA VAL A 778 7.00 25.27 11.35
C VAL A 778 7.67 25.98 10.16
N PRO A 779 7.08 27.07 9.64
CA PRO A 779 7.75 27.94 8.67
C PRO A 779 9.14 28.37 9.15
N ALA A 780 10.08 28.56 8.22
CA ALA A 780 11.48 28.88 8.55
C ALA A 780 11.63 30.11 9.46
N ALA A 781 10.79 31.14 9.27
CA ALA A 781 10.79 32.34 10.12
C ALA A 781 10.34 32.09 11.58
N LYS A 782 9.72 30.94 11.85
CA LYS A 782 9.27 30.49 13.18
C LYS A 782 10.17 29.40 13.77
N ALA A 783 11.25 29.01 13.07
CA ALA A 783 12.23 28.08 13.64
C ALA A 783 12.95 28.72 14.84
N LEU A 784 13.54 27.90 15.73
CA LEU A 784 14.30 28.39 16.87
C LEU A 784 15.44 29.32 16.42
N GLY A 785 15.49 30.52 17.00
CA GLY A 785 16.58 31.48 16.86
C GLY A 785 17.73 31.18 17.82
N CYS A 786 18.85 31.88 17.66
CA CYS A 786 20.05 31.61 18.46
C CYS A 786 19.80 31.77 19.96
N ALA A 787 19.07 32.83 20.36
CA ALA A 787 18.78 33.13 21.76
C ALA A 787 17.63 32.29 22.36
N ASP A 788 16.99 31.41 21.58
CA ASP A 788 16.09 30.41 22.18
C ASP A 788 16.91 29.31 22.89
N CYS A 789 18.10 28.98 22.38
CA CYS A 789 18.99 27.99 23.01
C CYS A 789 20.07 28.67 23.86
N HIS A 790 20.74 29.68 23.31
CA HIS A 790 21.90 30.32 23.92
C HIS A 790 21.53 31.54 24.77
N SER A 791 22.39 31.90 25.72
CA SER A 791 22.25 33.18 26.43
C SER A 791 22.36 34.36 25.48
N ALA A 792 21.57 35.41 25.72
CA ALA A 792 21.65 36.65 24.92
C ALA A 792 23.08 37.22 24.89
N GLU A 793 23.81 37.07 26.00
CA GLU A 793 25.22 37.45 26.16
C GLU A 793 26.16 36.60 25.31
N ALA A 794 25.87 35.31 25.09
CA ALA A 794 26.68 34.46 24.23
C ALA A 794 26.58 34.84 22.75
N VAL A 795 25.43 35.34 22.31
CA VAL A 795 25.12 35.59 20.89
C VAL A 795 25.25 37.07 20.48
N THR A 796 25.85 37.92 21.33
CA THR A 796 26.00 39.35 21.01
C THR A 796 27.05 39.61 19.93
N CYS A 797 26.84 40.66 19.12
CA CYS A 797 27.90 41.23 18.27
C CYS A 797 29.10 41.70 19.08
N THR A 798 28.87 42.19 20.30
CA THR A 798 29.88 42.91 21.09
C THR A 798 31.04 42.04 21.54
N ARG A 799 30.88 40.71 21.54
CA ARG A 799 31.97 39.76 21.78
C ARG A 799 33.08 39.84 20.72
N CYS A 800 32.71 40.03 19.45
CA CYS A 800 33.66 40.12 18.34
C CYS A 800 33.85 41.55 17.83
N HIS A 801 32.85 42.42 18.00
CA HIS A 801 32.81 43.80 17.52
C HIS A 801 32.50 44.76 18.67
N ARG A 802 33.53 45.22 19.38
CA ARG A 802 33.41 46.07 20.59
C ARG A 802 32.58 47.35 20.37
N ASN A 803 32.47 47.84 19.14
CA ASN A 803 31.73 49.06 18.77
C ASN A 803 30.28 48.79 18.29
N ALA A 804 29.82 47.54 18.27
CA ALA A 804 28.51 47.16 17.75
C ALA A 804 27.36 47.20 18.79
N LYS A 805 27.57 47.84 19.95
CA LYS A 805 26.63 47.81 21.10
C LYS A 805 25.25 48.40 20.79
N ASN A 806 25.17 49.33 19.84
CA ASN A 806 23.95 50.05 19.46
C ASN A 806 23.44 49.72 18.05
N PHE A 807 23.97 48.67 17.40
CA PHE A 807 23.52 48.25 16.09
C PHE A 807 22.32 47.29 16.22
N ASP A 808 21.36 47.42 15.30
CA ASP A 808 20.26 46.46 15.20
C ASP A 808 20.80 45.05 14.95
N LEU A 809 20.42 44.13 15.83
CA LEU A 809 20.81 42.74 15.70
C LEU A 809 20.00 42.07 14.59
N PRO A 810 20.62 41.22 13.76
CA PRO A 810 19.90 40.39 12.79
C PRO A 810 18.78 39.59 13.45
N GLU A 811 17.65 39.46 12.75
CA GLU A 811 16.41 38.85 13.26
C GLU A 811 16.63 37.46 13.89
N HIS A 812 17.44 36.60 13.25
CA HIS A 812 17.76 35.24 13.70
C HIS A 812 18.50 35.15 15.05
N ARG A 813 19.05 36.26 15.57
CA ARG A 813 19.72 36.27 16.88
C ARG A 813 18.76 36.51 18.04
N ARG A 814 17.56 37.00 17.75
CA ARG A 814 16.54 37.26 18.77
C ARG A 814 15.90 35.94 19.17
N ALA A 815 15.40 35.86 20.41
CA ALA A 815 14.59 34.73 20.83
C ALA A 815 13.26 34.83 20.06
N VAL A 816 12.94 33.80 19.27
CA VAL A 816 11.65 33.72 18.59
C VAL A 816 10.56 33.40 19.63
N TYR A 817 10.93 32.71 20.70
CA TYR A 817 10.04 32.28 21.77
C TYR A 817 10.56 32.67 23.16
N PRO A 818 10.63 33.97 23.49
CA PRO A 818 11.23 34.45 24.74
C PRO A 818 10.52 33.96 26.01
N ALA A 819 9.24 33.61 25.92
CA ALA A 819 8.45 33.10 27.05
C ALA A 819 8.72 31.62 27.40
N ALA A 820 9.40 30.87 26.51
CA ALA A 820 9.63 29.43 26.67
C ALA A 820 10.90 29.08 27.48
N GLY A 821 11.64 30.08 27.97
CA GLY A 821 12.91 29.88 28.66
C GLY A 821 14.02 29.29 27.76
N HIS A 822 15.16 28.92 28.37
CA HIS A 822 16.25 28.24 27.65
C HIS A 822 15.83 26.86 27.18
N ARG A 823 15.86 26.63 25.85
CA ARG A 823 15.40 25.38 25.23
C ARG A 823 16.26 24.17 25.60
N LEU A 824 17.58 24.34 25.66
CA LEU A 824 18.52 23.26 25.89
C LEU A 824 19.12 23.32 27.29
N ASP A 825 19.00 22.23 28.05
CA ASP A 825 19.80 22.02 29.25
C ASP A 825 21.19 21.52 28.85
N PHE A 826 22.11 22.45 28.66
CA PHE A 826 23.47 22.14 28.24
C PHE A 826 24.22 21.24 29.24
N LYS A 827 23.94 21.38 30.55
CA LYS A 827 24.58 20.54 31.58
C LYS A 827 24.09 19.10 31.49
N ALA A 828 22.77 18.90 31.34
CA ALA A 828 22.21 17.57 31.10
C ALA A 828 22.72 16.95 29.78
N LEU A 829 23.03 17.76 28.78
CA LEU A 829 23.63 17.33 27.51
C LEU A 829 25.16 17.10 27.57
N GLY A 830 25.79 17.27 28.74
CA GLY A 830 27.23 17.02 28.94
C GLY A 830 28.15 18.17 28.52
N TYR A 831 27.64 19.39 28.44
CA TYR A 831 28.45 20.61 28.33
C TYR A 831 28.66 21.24 29.72
N PRO A 832 29.84 21.83 29.98
CA PRO A 832 30.08 22.48 31.26
C PRO A 832 29.25 23.77 31.41
N ASP A 833 28.97 24.45 30.30
CA ASP A 833 28.12 25.63 30.18
C ASP A 833 27.62 25.79 28.73
N ASP A 834 26.96 26.90 28.41
CA ASP A 834 26.56 27.28 27.05
C ASP A 834 27.72 27.09 26.04
N PRO A 835 27.58 26.19 25.04
CA PRO A 835 28.61 25.92 24.04
C PRO A 835 29.07 27.15 23.26
N ALA A 836 28.26 28.19 23.17
CA ALA A 836 28.67 29.45 22.56
C ALA A 836 29.68 30.23 23.43
N HIS A 837 29.76 29.96 24.74
CA HIS A 837 30.78 30.48 25.65
C HIS A 837 32.00 29.56 25.76
N VAL A 838 31.78 28.27 25.99
CA VAL A 838 32.85 27.31 26.36
C VAL A 838 33.36 26.45 25.20
N GLY A 839 32.74 26.57 24.02
CA GLY A 839 33.04 25.74 22.86
C GLY A 839 32.12 24.51 22.75
N GLY A 840 31.72 24.20 21.51
CA GLY A 840 30.87 23.07 21.17
C GLY A 840 31.65 21.80 20.85
N ARG A 841 30.89 20.72 20.55
CA ARG A 841 31.45 19.45 20.07
C ARG A 841 32.14 19.57 18.71
N PHE A 842 31.61 20.43 17.83
CA PHE A 842 32.20 20.72 16.53
C PHE A 842 32.68 22.17 16.50
N TYR A 843 33.76 22.42 15.76
CA TYR A 843 34.24 23.77 15.49
C TYR A 843 33.22 24.45 14.57
N ILE A 844 32.62 25.53 15.05
CA ILE A 844 31.69 26.32 14.26
C ILE A 844 32.47 27.48 13.64
N SER A 845 32.30 27.67 12.32
CA SER A 845 33.06 28.64 11.52
C SER A 845 32.97 30.10 12.00
N ILE A 846 31.97 30.45 12.82
CA ILE A 846 31.85 31.75 13.48
C ILE A 846 31.82 31.55 14.99
N GLY A 847 32.96 31.80 15.60
CA GLY A 847 33.18 31.58 17.01
C GLY A 847 34.55 30.92 17.15
N ARG A 848 35.54 31.71 17.57
CA ARG A 848 36.90 31.22 17.89
C ARG A 848 36.84 30.28 19.12
N GLY A 849 36.30 29.08 18.97
CA GLY A 849 36.57 27.99 19.91
C GLY A 849 37.91 27.40 19.50
N ALA A 850 38.98 27.64 20.24
CA ALA A 850 40.28 27.03 19.92
C ALA A 850 40.11 25.50 19.68
N PRO A 851 40.82 24.91 18.70
CA PRO A 851 40.72 23.48 18.44
C PRO A 851 40.96 22.69 19.74
N PRO A 852 40.25 21.56 19.95
CA PRO A 852 40.54 20.71 21.10
C PRO A 852 42.02 20.32 21.04
N LYS A 853 42.76 20.57 22.13
CA LYS A 853 44.08 20.00 22.32
C LYS A 853 43.97 18.50 22.58
#